data_AF-A0ABD1K7S6-F1
#
_entry.id   AF-A0ABD1K7S6-F1
#
_cell.length_a   1.000
_cell.length_b   1.000
_cell.length_c   1.000
_cell.angle_alpha   90.00
_cell.angle_beta   90.00
_cell.angle_gamma   90.00
#
_symmetry.space_group_name_H-M   'P 1'
#
loop_
_entity.id
_entity.type
_entity.pdbx_description
1 polymer ?
#
loop_
_entity_poly.entity_id
_entity_poly.type
_entity_poly.pdbx_seq_one_letter_code
_entity_poly.pdbx_strand_id
1 'polypeptide(L)'
;MPCDVPVSQNQQEPTEDANHTGVVTPTSPACPILPPLSPLQASAGPEPTAASESSNEEETPMTPDSLKSDDETLSGDAVEPHTSTKPDSSRPDGQRFSFEVIPQPAPMPAEKQIQAQLQKQKTPRAATIRVSRKKQGPTGLARAAQPAEARHVGGVVSRSSWLDVWKGRKHNVLWATLDGQLMSLWKKRTDKFTEYVFHVSSITNVREQGSGRFFIHFGKKHFEFMAHSEAVREGWVTSLQATRGAESQPPPQHHGPLTMKDPRTKVYAAICGHNLWIYNRKEDFNLGIGMTCVSMNVASVKQTGRHGFSLITPYKTFNFSADSSRELGVWLNCLNEGILSALSCSEVAQRLWASPWNKVCGDCGSANPEWASINLLLVICEDCAGQHRALGTSRSKVRSLKLDSKVWTEPLLELFVAYGNKAANDVWGYNIPAAEQILPDATTAEREAFIKDKYIKGLYRRSHPLASNRDLLEQRLCQVVCGPDVAETLSLICSGARVLCRTGDGPIALAEQAGQALQVELLRHNEFLETPTFDQLLSSKDNQGLEELHGKLEDERFLFSQENQSAACDVLDLREVIAVYDRSEGSVYEFDILTLTDKLICNANNRETLLIHLLHILKVVLPGSVEDAEVTGVLAVSRVSMREGSGLQYTEVWVALRAGELLLFPTDPLKAKERLALSADQHYNLNSADNTVEMVLGERTLSLQFEKQSSCTSWYGLLQRAARLAPRASQGQPPFPEPRTSCDTVPPAVQKCIGHIMTHGLKVEGLYRRCGMVKKTSQLVEALRSSPDTAVLETDDQGILDTGSALKQLIRDQLELIPQGLKDQWVKAAAVPHEALRLQGYGRLVRQLPLESRDTLQVLCGHLYQVQVHSQENRMTAQNLALVFVPTLFQELAMSTDMVRLTREFIIHHALVFQSSMEDATDAGKSEQLDREQEEIITVF
;
A
#
# COMPACT_ATOMS: atom_id res chain seq x y z
N MET A 1 60.45 41.78 16.93
CA MET A 1 61.19 41.73 15.66
C MET A 1 61.89 40.38 15.57
N PRO A 2 62.07 39.80 14.37
CA PRO A 2 61.38 40.05 13.08
C PRO A 2 60.17 39.08 12.94
N CYS A 3 59.35 38.96 11.88
CA CYS A 3 59.47 39.17 10.42
C CYS A 3 60.36 38.08 9.75
N ASP A 4 60.13 37.52 8.54
CA ASP A 4 59.59 38.07 7.27
C ASP A 4 58.92 37.01 6.32
N VAL A 5 58.58 37.44 5.08
CA VAL A 5 58.01 36.70 3.89
C VAL A 5 59.00 36.78 2.68
N PRO A 6 58.79 36.36 1.38
CA PRO A 6 57.59 36.09 0.51
C PRO A 6 57.53 34.61 -0.01
N VAL A 7 57.08 34.10 -1.19
CA VAL A 7 56.73 34.52 -2.60
C VAL A 7 55.67 33.54 -3.17
N SER A 8 54.69 33.78 -4.08
CA SER A 8 54.19 34.95 -4.88
C SER A 8 54.52 35.05 -6.40
N GLN A 9 53.95 34.19 -7.27
CA GLN A 9 53.79 34.36 -8.76
C GLN A 9 52.48 33.70 -9.25
N ASN A 10 51.79 34.08 -10.35
CA ASN A 10 52.15 34.94 -11.51
C ASN A 10 50.91 35.64 -12.17
N GLN A 11 51.11 36.87 -12.72
CA GLN A 11 50.53 37.58 -13.92
C GLN A 11 48.99 37.48 -14.24
N GLN A 12 48.17 38.54 -14.49
CA GLN A 12 48.19 39.75 -15.38
C GLN A 12 48.07 39.43 -16.90
N GLU A 13 47.34 40.14 -17.78
CA GLU A 13 46.70 41.49 -17.85
C GLU A 13 45.68 41.55 -19.08
N PRO A 14 45.12 42.68 -19.64
CA PRO A 14 44.75 44.05 -19.19
C PRO A 14 43.38 44.67 -19.72
N THR A 15 42.94 45.83 -19.16
CA THR A 15 42.27 47.06 -19.75
C THR A 15 41.00 47.03 -20.68
N GLU A 16 39.87 47.73 -20.40
CA GLU A 16 39.43 49.17 -20.67
C GLU A 16 38.79 49.42 -22.09
N ASP A 17 37.88 50.38 -22.42
CA ASP A 17 37.23 51.51 -21.69
C ASP A 17 35.84 51.98 -22.26
N ALA A 18 35.15 52.88 -21.53
CA ALA A 18 34.30 54.04 -21.94
C ALA A 18 32.92 53.95 -22.66
N ASN A 19 31.85 54.19 -21.87
CA ASN A 19 30.70 55.13 -22.06
C ASN A 19 30.01 55.39 -23.43
N HIS A 20 28.66 55.23 -23.46
CA HIS A 20 27.75 56.40 -23.58
C HIS A 20 26.27 56.17 -23.17
N THR A 21 25.69 57.22 -22.59
CA THR A 21 24.29 57.51 -22.19
C THR A 21 23.10 56.83 -22.89
N GLY A 22 22.13 56.34 -22.10
CA GLY A 22 20.74 56.07 -22.55
C GLY A 22 19.78 55.71 -21.41
N VAL A 23 18.68 56.48 -21.22
CA VAL A 23 17.68 56.25 -20.15
C VAL A 23 16.42 55.61 -20.72
N VAL A 24 16.16 54.33 -20.39
CA VAL A 24 14.86 53.66 -20.59
C VAL A 24 14.61 52.67 -19.43
N THR A 25 13.39 52.64 -18.90
CA THR A 25 12.96 51.74 -17.82
C THR A 25 12.53 50.35 -18.33
N PRO A 26 12.86 49.24 -17.65
CA PRO A 26 12.33 47.91 -17.99
C PRO A 26 10.85 47.78 -17.63
N THR A 27 10.05 47.23 -18.54
CA THR A 27 8.58 47.08 -18.41
C THR A 27 8.16 45.74 -17.81
N SER A 28 7.18 45.76 -16.91
CA SER A 28 6.50 44.54 -16.43
C SER A 28 5.56 43.98 -17.51
N PRO A 29 5.41 42.64 -17.65
CA PRO A 29 4.28 42.06 -18.36
C PRO A 29 2.98 42.31 -17.58
N ALA A 30 1.88 42.57 -18.28
CA ALA A 30 0.57 42.84 -17.69
C ALA A 30 -0.49 41.87 -18.24
N CYS A 31 -1.42 41.44 -17.37
CA CYS A 31 -2.60 40.70 -17.78
C CYS A 31 -3.60 41.61 -18.52
N PRO A 32 -4.36 41.10 -19.50
CA PRO A 32 -5.37 41.88 -20.21
C PRO A 32 -6.60 42.14 -19.34
N ILE A 33 -7.10 43.37 -19.39
CA ILE A 33 -8.41 43.79 -18.85
C ILE A 33 -9.23 44.35 -20.00
N LEU A 34 -10.52 43.99 -20.06
CA LEU A 34 -11.52 44.59 -20.95
C LEU A 34 -12.68 45.20 -20.13
N PRO A 35 -13.44 46.16 -20.70
CA PRO A 35 -13.92 47.32 -19.95
C PRO A 35 -15.35 47.21 -19.40
N PRO A 36 -15.75 48.10 -18.48
CA PRO A 36 -17.10 48.12 -17.88
C PRO A 36 -18.14 48.84 -18.75
N LEU A 37 -19.41 48.48 -18.54
CA LEU A 37 -20.58 49.28 -18.89
C LEU A 37 -21.50 49.46 -17.67
N SER A 38 -22.31 50.52 -17.67
CA SER A 38 -23.05 51.03 -16.50
C SER A 38 -24.55 51.26 -16.82
N PRO A 39 -25.43 51.53 -15.84
CA PRO A 39 -26.84 51.12 -15.91
C PRO A 39 -27.85 52.21 -16.30
N LEU A 40 -29.03 51.79 -16.78
CA LEU A 40 -30.35 52.49 -16.91
C LEU A 40 -31.39 51.42 -17.40
N GLN A 41 -32.72 51.48 -17.24
CA GLN A 41 -33.60 51.99 -16.17
C GLN A 41 -35.08 51.53 -16.41
N ALA A 42 -35.76 51.01 -15.37
CA ALA A 42 -37.21 51.10 -15.08
C ALA A 42 -38.34 50.59 -16.05
N SER A 43 -39.55 50.49 -15.45
CA SER A 43 -40.91 50.20 -16.00
C SER A 43 -41.28 48.71 -16.22
N ALA A 44 -42.46 48.21 -15.83
CA ALA A 44 -43.55 48.77 -15.02
C ALA A 44 -44.34 47.67 -14.25
N GLY A 45 -45.15 48.05 -13.25
CA GLY A 45 -46.19 47.21 -12.63
C GLY A 45 -47.52 47.20 -13.43
N PRO A 46 -48.64 46.66 -12.90
CA PRO A 46 -49.13 47.00 -11.55
C PRO A 46 -49.72 45.85 -10.67
N GLU A 47 -50.01 46.24 -9.43
CA GLU A 47 -50.77 45.59 -8.34
C GLU A 47 -52.30 45.91 -8.45
N PRO A 48 -53.21 45.69 -7.46
CA PRO A 48 -53.17 44.87 -6.23
C PRO A 48 -54.48 44.05 -5.96
N THR A 49 -54.56 43.40 -4.78
CA THR A 49 -55.71 43.27 -3.81
C THR A 49 -55.81 41.86 -3.17
N ALA A 50 -56.13 41.67 -1.87
CA ALA A 50 -56.17 42.57 -0.70
C ALA A 50 -56.24 41.77 0.63
N ALA A 51 -55.86 42.39 1.76
CA ALA A 51 -56.18 42.06 3.17
C ALA A 51 -55.69 40.68 3.74
N SER A 52 -55.43 40.49 5.04
CA SER A 52 -55.23 41.39 6.21
C SER A 52 -54.61 40.60 7.40
N GLU A 53 -54.00 41.30 8.37
CA GLU A 53 -53.97 41.12 9.85
C GLU A 53 -54.27 39.74 10.51
N SER A 54 -53.77 39.33 11.70
CA SER A 54 -52.55 39.53 12.53
C SER A 54 -52.82 38.93 13.94
N SER A 55 -51.82 38.39 14.67
CA SER A 55 -51.86 38.02 16.12
C SER A 55 -52.88 36.93 16.57
N ASN A 56 -52.80 36.23 17.72
CA ASN A 56 -51.74 35.97 18.73
C ASN A 56 -51.99 34.66 19.53
N GLU A 57 -50.91 34.11 20.12
CA GLU A 57 -50.73 33.48 21.47
C GLU A 57 -51.70 32.45 22.14
N GLU A 58 -51.08 31.42 22.76
CA GLU A 58 -51.42 30.67 24.02
C GLU A 58 -52.81 29.97 24.20
N GLU A 59 -53.01 28.92 25.03
CA GLU A 59 -52.15 28.08 25.90
C GLU A 59 -52.64 26.59 25.96
N THR A 60 -52.04 25.71 26.79
CA THR A 60 -52.37 24.26 26.91
C THR A 60 -53.30 23.91 28.10
N PRO A 61 -53.81 22.65 28.28
CA PRO A 61 -53.08 21.70 29.15
C PRO A 61 -53.30 20.15 28.99
N MET A 62 -52.25 19.39 29.34
CA MET A 62 -52.18 18.12 30.13
C MET A 62 -52.95 16.80 29.80
N THR A 63 -52.18 15.74 29.46
CA THR A 63 -51.85 14.49 30.24
C THR A 63 -52.87 13.90 31.27
N PRO A 64 -52.92 12.55 31.53
CA PRO A 64 -51.72 11.72 31.81
C PRO A 64 -51.67 10.18 31.57
N ASP A 65 -50.43 9.68 31.60
CA ASP A 65 -49.87 8.46 32.25
C ASP A 65 -50.24 6.97 31.95
N SER A 66 -49.11 6.22 31.82
CA SER A 66 -48.77 4.95 32.51
C SER A 66 -49.07 3.55 31.93
N LEU A 67 -47.96 2.92 31.49
CA LEU A 67 -47.40 1.64 31.98
C LEU A 67 -48.09 0.28 31.71
N LYS A 68 -47.25 -0.66 31.21
CA LYS A 68 -47.29 -2.14 31.37
C LYS A 68 -48.42 -2.91 30.66
N SER A 69 -48.37 -4.24 30.57
CA SER A 69 -47.29 -5.19 30.18
C SER A 69 -47.92 -6.58 30.05
N ASP A 70 -47.38 -7.43 29.17
CA ASP A 70 -47.65 -8.89 29.11
C ASP A 70 -49.15 -9.24 28.73
N ASP A 71 -49.57 -10.46 28.34
CA ASP A 71 -48.84 -11.70 28.04
C ASP A 71 -49.59 -12.63 27.03
N GLU A 72 -48.92 -13.73 26.67
CA GLU A 72 -49.26 -14.96 25.89
C GLU A 72 -50.72 -15.40 25.47
N THR A 73 -50.89 -15.55 24.14
CA THR A 73 -51.30 -16.80 23.39
C THR A 73 -52.76 -17.37 23.29
N LEU A 74 -52.90 -18.29 22.30
CA LEU A 74 -53.83 -19.45 22.10
C LEU A 74 -55.21 -19.33 21.39
N SER A 75 -55.30 -19.93 20.19
CA SER A 75 -56.44 -20.69 19.54
C SER A 75 -57.86 -20.08 19.40
N GLY A 76 -58.71 -20.42 18.42
CA GLY A 76 -58.59 -21.29 17.22
C GLY A 76 -59.95 -21.59 16.54
N ASP A 77 -59.96 -21.76 15.21
CA ASP A 77 -60.96 -22.39 14.30
C ASP A 77 -62.45 -21.94 14.14
N ALA A 78 -62.72 -21.38 12.93
CA ALA A 78 -63.73 -21.75 11.90
C ALA A 78 -65.28 -21.73 12.10
N VAL A 79 -66.02 -21.39 11.01
CA VAL A 79 -67.23 -22.10 10.46
C VAL A 79 -67.86 -21.45 9.19
N GLU A 80 -67.97 -22.25 8.10
CA GLU A 80 -68.95 -22.37 6.96
C GLU A 80 -69.37 -21.23 5.94
N PRO A 81 -69.86 -21.58 4.70
CA PRO A 81 -70.14 -20.65 3.58
C PRO A 81 -71.49 -20.83 2.79
N HIS A 82 -71.73 -20.05 1.71
CA HIS A 82 -72.80 -20.16 0.66
C HIS A 82 -72.35 -19.45 -0.66
N THR A 83 -72.85 -19.58 -1.91
CA THR A 83 -73.68 -20.53 -2.74
C THR A 83 -73.42 -20.24 -4.27
N SER A 84 -74.33 -20.47 -5.25
CA SER A 84 -74.04 -20.36 -6.72
C SER A 84 -75.26 -20.19 -7.68
N THR A 85 -75.07 -19.87 -8.99
CA THR A 85 -76.06 -20.08 -10.11
C THR A 85 -75.46 -19.98 -11.56
N LYS A 86 -76.23 -20.33 -12.64
CA LYS A 86 -75.87 -20.52 -14.10
C LYS A 86 -77.05 -20.00 -15.02
N PRO A 87 -77.23 -20.17 -16.39
CA PRO A 87 -76.55 -21.02 -17.43
C PRO A 87 -76.37 -20.45 -18.91
N ASP A 88 -75.72 -21.23 -19.80
CA ASP A 88 -76.00 -21.63 -21.24
C ASP A 88 -76.57 -20.67 -22.34
N SER A 89 -76.39 -20.85 -23.67
CA SER A 89 -75.48 -21.68 -24.54
C SER A 89 -75.64 -21.36 -26.07
N SER A 90 -74.71 -21.80 -26.95
CA SER A 90 -74.93 -22.26 -28.37
C SER A 90 -73.62 -22.59 -29.15
N ARG A 91 -73.72 -23.31 -30.28
CA ARG A 91 -72.64 -23.86 -31.17
C ARG A 91 -73.25 -24.31 -32.52
N PRO A 92 -72.53 -24.89 -33.54
CA PRO A 92 -71.12 -25.35 -33.63
C PRO A 92 -70.37 -24.63 -34.80
N ASP A 93 -69.26 -25.06 -35.44
CA ASP A 93 -68.25 -26.15 -35.30
C ASP A 93 -66.89 -25.64 -35.88
N GLY A 94 -65.84 -26.38 -36.30
CA GLY A 94 -65.60 -27.83 -36.39
C GLY A 94 -64.32 -28.23 -37.15
N GLN A 95 -63.64 -29.31 -36.71
CA GLN A 95 -62.44 -29.98 -37.27
C GLN A 95 -61.14 -29.14 -37.45
N ARG A 96 -59.92 -29.64 -37.15
CA ARG A 96 -59.47 -30.85 -36.42
C ARG A 96 -57.98 -30.71 -36.02
N PHE A 97 -57.65 -31.02 -34.76
CA PHE A 97 -56.34 -31.49 -34.20
C PHE A 97 -55.02 -30.72 -34.49
N SER A 98 -53.97 -30.82 -33.66
CA SER A 98 -53.80 -30.55 -32.20
C SER A 98 -52.35 -30.88 -31.82
N PHE A 99 -51.66 -29.96 -31.13
CA PHE A 99 -50.42 -30.25 -30.40
C PHE A 99 -50.44 -29.55 -29.03
N GLU A 100 -49.71 -30.10 -28.06
CA GLU A 100 -49.95 -29.85 -26.64
C GLU A 100 -49.28 -28.58 -26.11
N VAL A 101 -49.99 -27.87 -25.22
CA VAL A 101 -49.45 -26.76 -24.41
C VAL A 101 -49.56 -27.18 -22.94
N ILE A 102 -48.41 -27.36 -22.28
CA ILE A 102 -48.37 -27.76 -20.86
C ILE A 102 -48.64 -26.54 -19.96
N PRO A 103 -49.51 -26.63 -18.93
CA PRO A 103 -49.86 -25.47 -18.10
C PRO A 103 -48.75 -25.01 -17.15
N GLN A 104 -48.75 -23.71 -16.81
CA GLN A 104 -47.90 -23.14 -15.76
C GLN A 104 -48.36 -23.57 -14.35
N PRO A 105 -47.44 -23.96 -13.45
CA PRO A 105 -47.73 -24.06 -12.01
C PRO A 105 -47.79 -22.69 -11.32
N ALA A 106 -48.57 -22.59 -10.24
CA ALA A 106 -48.70 -21.39 -9.41
C ALA A 106 -47.43 -21.12 -8.54
N PRO A 107 -47.18 -19.87 -8.09
CA PRO A 107 -45.96 -19.52 -7.37
C PRO A 107 -45.89 -20.11 -5.94
N MET A 108 -44.66 -20.43 -5.51
CA MET A 108 -44.33 -20.93 -4.17
C MET A 108 -44.03 -19.79 -3.16
N PRO A 109 -44.23 -19.99 -1.85
CA PRO A 109 -43.98 -18.96 -0.83
C PRO A 109 -42.50 -18.58 -0.64
N ALA A 110 -42.28 -17.33 -0.20
CA ALA A 110 -40.97 -16.67 -0.23
C ALA A 110 -39.86 -17.32 0.63
N GLU A 111 -40.20 -18.01 1.72
CA GLU A 111 -39.21 -18.46 2.71
C GLU A 111 -38.27 -19.57 2.21
N LYS A 112 -38.64 -20.30 1.13
CA LYS A 112 -37.77 -21.34 0.55
C LYS A 112 -36.77 -20.82 -0.51
N GLN A 113 -36.86 -19.56 -0.94
CA GLN A 113 -35.87 -19.00 -1.88
C GLN A 113 -34.55 -18.64 -1.19
N ILE A 114 -34.59 -18.23 0.09
CA ILE A 114 -33.41 -17.73 0.83
C ILE A 114 -32.38 -18.85 1.08
N GLN A 115 -32.81 -20.09 1.35
CA GLN A 115 -31.89 -21.22 1.52
C GLN A 115 -31.44 -21.85 0.19
N ALA A 116 -32.20 -21.68 -0.90
CA ALA A 116 -31.84 -22.24 -2.21
C ALA A 116 -30.79 -21.39 -2.97
N GLN A 117 -30.71 -20.07 -2.71
CA GLN A 117 -29.74 -19.19 -3.37
C GLN A 117 -28.30 -19.33 -2.85
N LEU A 118 -28.09 -20.03 -1.73
CA LEU A 118 -26.76 -20.26 -1.12
C LEU A 118 -25.98 -21.44 -1.71
N GLN A 119 -26.50 -22.15 -2.72
CA GLN A 119 -25.80 -23.27 -3.37
C GLN A 119 -25.79 -23.18 -4.91
N LYS A 120 -25.00 -22.24 -5.44
CA LYS A 120 -24.38 -22.37 -6.77
C LYS A 120 -22.87 -22.51 -6.62
N GLN A 121 -22.37 -23.73 -6.74
CA GLN A 121 -20.93 -23.98 -6.80
C GLN A 121 -20.34 -23.27 -8.04
N LYS A 122 -19.41 -22.34 -7.82
CA LYS A 122 -18.57 -21.78 -8.89
C LYS A 122 -17.47 -22.79 -9.21
N THR A 123 -17.36 -23.20 -10.47
CA THR A 123 -16.22 -23.99 -10.94
C THR A 123 -14.94 -23.14 -10.94
N PRO A 124 -13.82 -23.62 -10.37
CA PRO A 124 -12.56 -22.88 -10.36
C PRO A 124 -11.90 -22.87 -11.73
N ARG A 125 -11.14 -21.82 -12.05
CA ARG A 125 -10.21 -21.78 -13.19
C ARG A 125 -8.76 -21.90 -12.69
N ALA A 126 -7.95 -22.63 -13.46
CA ALA A 126 -6.53 -22.84 -13.19
C ALA A 126 -5.69 -21.56 -13.45
N ALA A 127 -4.47 -21.44 -12.93
CA ALA A 127 -3.73 -22.36 -12.06
C ALA A 127 -3.17 -21.62 -10.84
N THR A 128 -3.18 -22.28 -9.68
CA THR A 128 -2.66 -21.76 -8.42
C THR A 128 -2.06 -22.91 -7.63
N ILE A 129 -0.77 -22.80 -7.32
CA ILE A 129 -0.08 -23.73 -6.42
C ILE A 129 -0.67 -23.54 -5.03
N ARG A 130 -1.05 -24.60 -4.32
CA ARG A 130 -1.47 -24.42 -2.92
C ARG A 130 -0.24 -24.48 -2.02
N VAL A 131 0.06 -23.39 -1.34
CA VAL A 131 1.29 -23.20 -0.58
C VAL A 131 0.95 -23.20 0.90
N SER A 132 1.57 -24.10 1.65
CA SER A 132 1.45 -24.23 3.10
C SER A 132 2.80 -23.90 3.75
N ARG A 133 2.88 -22.77 4.47
CA ARG A 133 4.12 -22.30 5.10
C ARG A 133 4.19 -22.68 6.58
N LYS A 134 5.37 -23.12 7.04
CA LYS A 134 5.64 -23.40 8.47
C LYS A 134 6.88 -22.66 8.95
N LYS A 135 6.67 -21.45 9.49
CA LYS A 135 7.74 -20.55 9.94
C LYS A 135 8.41 -21.09 11.22
N GLN A 136 9.73 -21.24 11.20
CA GLN A 136 10.53 -21.57 12.39
C GLN A 136 11.10 -20.29 13.01
N GLY A 137 11.08 -20.18 14.34
CA GLY A 137 11.57 -19.00 15.05
C GLY A 137 13.11 -18.96 15.11
N PRO A 138 13.76 -17.79 15.01
CA PRO A 138 15.23 -17.72 15.00
C PRO A 138 15.82 -17.93 16.41
N THR A 139 16.57 -19.01 16.61
CA THR A 139 17.40 -19.21 17.80
C THR A 139 18.77 -18.55 17.62
N GLY A 140 18.92 -17.35 18.21
CA GLY A 140 20.14 -16.73 18.71
C GLY A 140 21.49 -16.92 18.00
N LEU A 141 22.05 -15.80 17.53
CA LEU A 141 23.50 -15.53 17.57
C LEU A 141 23.72 -14.02 17.77
N ALA A 142 24.63 -13.63 18.66
CA ALA A 142 24.86 -12.22 18.99
C ALA A 142 26.31 -11.94 19.39
N ARG A 143 27.00 -11.03 18.68
CA ARG A 143 27.97 -10.06 19.24
C ARG A 143 28.56 -9.08 18.21
N ALA A 144 29.03 -7.95 18.74
CA ALA A 144 29.80 -6.86 18.11
C ALA A 144 29.04 -6.04 17.03
N ALA A 145 29.12 -4.70 16.97
CA ALA A 145 30.09 -3.79 17.60
C ALA A 145 29.50 -2.46 18.14
N GLN A 146 30.26 -1.82 19.02
CA GLN A 146 30.28 -0.39 19.37
C GLN A 146 31.67 0.16 18.93
N PRO A 147 31.93 1.47 18.75
CA PRO A 147 31.38 2.66 19.45
C PRO A 147 30.83 3.73 18.44
N ALA A 148 30.59 5.02 18.72
CA ALA A 148 31.07 5.92 19.79
C ALA A 148 30.11 7.09 20.14
N GLU A 149 30.54 7.91 21.11
CA GLU A 149 29.76 8.93 21.82
C GLU A 149 29.52 10.23 21.03
N ALA A 150 28.37 10.87 21.28
CA ALA A 150 28.15 12.30 21.06
C ALA A 150 27.47 12.91 22.30
N ARG A 151 27.80 14.17 22.65
CA ARG A 151 27.43 14.77 23.95
C ARG A 151 26.13 15.58 23.90
N HIS A 152 25.44 15.64 25.05
CA HIS A 152 24.17 16.35 25.23
C HIS A 152 24.19 17.84 24.87
N VAL A 153 23.06 18.32 24.36
CA VAL A 153 22.43 19.58 24.78
C VAL A 153 20.96 19.25 25.13
N GLY A 154 20.47 19.73 26.28
CA GLY A 154 19.12 19.39 26.77
C GLY A 154 18.02 20.23 26.13
N GLY A 155 17.09 19.59 25.40
CA GLY A 155 15.90 20.24 24.86
C GLY A 155 14.82 20.54 25.91
N VAL A 156 13.91 21.46 25.60
CA VAL A 156 12.78 21.81 26.48
C VAL A 156 11.75 20.67 26.50
N VAL A 157 11.67 19.97 27.63
CA VAL A 157 10.74 18.84 27.80
C VAL A 157 9.36 19.34 28.25
N SER A 158 8.38 19.23 27.34
CA SER A 158 6.94 19.32 27.63
C SER A 158 6.53 18.27 28.67
N ARG A 159 5.66 18.62 29.63
CA ARG A 159 5.25 17.71 30.71
C ARG A 159 3.77 17.77 31.01
N SER A 160 3.25 16.65 31.53
CA SER A 160 1.94 16.62 32.18
C SER A 160 1.86 15.58 33.28
N SER A 161 1.18 15.91 34.39
CA SER A 161 0.88 14.96 35.47
C SER A 161 -0.24 15.50 36.35
N TRP A 162 -0.77 14.64 37.23
CA TRP A 162 -1.45 15.13 38.44
C TRP A 162 -0.41 15.72 39.39
N LEU A 163 -0.76 16.82 40.04
CA LEU A 163 -0.01 17.44 41.14
C LEU A 163 -0.99 17.84 42.25
N ASP A 164 -0.59 17.67 43.50
CA ASP A 164 -1.23 18.37 44.61
C ASP A 164 -0.78 19.84 44.59
N VAL A 165 -1.73 20.77 44.69
CA VAL A 165 -1.49 22.21 44.58
C VAL A 165 -2.08 22.95 45.78
N TRP A 166 -1.23 23.67 46.51
CA TRP A 166 -1.62 24.54 47.62
C TRP A 166 -1.52 26.02 47.23
N LYS A 167 -2.59 26.75 47.56
CA LYS A 167 -2.66 28.21 47.45
C LYS A 167 -3.02 28.79 48.82
N GLY A 168 -2.00 28.95 49.66
CA GLY A 168 -2.18 29.16 51.09
C GLY A 168 -2.88 27.96 51.72
N ARG A 169 -4.00 28.18 52.42
CA ARG A 169 -4.76 27.10 53.09
C ARG A 169 -5.63 26.23 52.16
N LYS A 170 -5.71 26.51 50.86
CA LYS A 170 -6.50 25.72 49.90
C LYS A 170 -5.64 24.69 49.18
N HIS A 171 -5.87 23.41 49.48
CA HIS A 171 -5.35 22.24 48.76
C HIS A 171 -6.32 21.82 47.65
N ASN A 172 -5.80 21.42 46.48
CA ASN A 172 -6.55 20.76 45.42
C ASN A 172 -5.60 19.79 44.68
N VAL A 173 -6.07 18.61 44.28
CA VAL A 173 -5.37 17.82 43.25
C VAL A 173 -5.79 18.36 41.89
N LEU A 174 -4.83 18.79 41.07
CA LEU A 174 -5.08 19.37 39.74
C LEU A 174 -4.27 18.62 38.67
N TRP A 175 -4.85 18.51 37.48
CA TRP A 175 -4.09 18.10 36.30
C TRP A 175 -3.27 19.29 35.83
N ALA A 176 -1.96 19.09 35.65
CA ALA A 176 -1.02 20.10 35.22
C ALA A 176 -0.43 19.74 33.85
N THR A 177 -0.27 20.74 32.98
CA THR A 177 0.58 20.64 31.78
C THR A 177 1.54 21.82 31.71
N LEU A 178 2.69 21.61 31.08
CA LEU A 178 3.64 22.63 30.63
C LEU A 178 3.98 22.31 29.17
N ASP A 179 3.57 23.17 28.24
CA ASP A 179 3.79 22.99 26.80
C ASP A 179 5.12 23.61 26.28
N GLY A 180 5.85 24.29 27.16
CA GLY A 180 7.08 25.04 26.87
C GLY A 180 6.92 26.54 27.09
N GLN A 181 5.72 27.10 26.91
CA GLN A 181 5.41 28.53 27.09
C GLN A 181 4.37 28.79 28.19
N LEU A 182 3.39 27.90 28.34
CA LEU A 182 2.29 28.01 29.29
C LEU A 182 2.31 26.82 30.25
N MET A 183 2.17 27.12 31.54
CA MET A 183 1.75 26.13 32.52
C MET A 183 0.24 26.31 32.80
N SER A 184 -0.51 25.23 32.65
CA SER A 184 -1.98 25.20 32.74
C SER A 184 -2.45 24.19 33.77
N LEU A 185 -3.50 24.52 34.52
CA LEU A 185 -4.03 23.73 35.64
C LEU A 185 -5.56 23.55 35.54
N TRP A 186 -6.04 22.30 35.63
CA TRP A 186 -7.46 21.92 35.53
C TRP A 186 -7.91 21.03 36.69
N LYS A 187 -9.22 21.00 37.00
CA LYS A 187 -9.81 20.06 37.96
C LYS A 187 -9.94 18.65 37.37
N LYS A 188 -10.26 18.53 36.09
CA LYS A 188 -10.41 17.26 35.35
C LYS A 188 -9.68 17.34 34.02
N ARG A 189 -9.11 16.22 33.56
CA ARG A 189 -8.46 16.10 32.23
C ARG A 189 -9.39 16.38 31.03
N THR A 190 -10.71 16.42 31.26
CA THR A 190 -11.74 16.72 30.26
C THR A 190 -12.20 18.18 30.25
N ASP A 191 -11.81 18.99 31.25
CA ASP A 191 -12.25 20.39 31.36
C ASP A 191 -11.65 21.25 30.23
N LYS A 192 -12.49 22.03 29.54
CA LYS A 192 -12.07 22.87 28.40
C LYS A 192 -11.45 24.21 28.80
N PHE A 193 -11.54 24.56 30.08
CA PHE A 193 -11.02 25.82 30.64
C PHE A 193 -10.28 25.52 31.94
N THR A 194 -9.19 26.26 32.17
CA THR A 194 -8.34 26.11 33.35
C THR A 194 -8.95 26.74 34.60
N GLU A 195 -8.50 26.29 35.77
CA GLU A 195 -8.62 27.05 37.02
C GLU A 195 -7.54 28.14 37.11
N TYR A 196 -6.34 27.83 36.62
CA TYR A 196 -5.19 28.73 36.53
C TYR A 196 -4.39 28.46 35.26
N VAL A 197 -3.89 29.53 34.65
CA VAL A 197 -2.94 29.47 33.53
C VAL A 197 -1.94 30.61 33.67
N PHE A 198 -0.65 30.35 33.46
CA PHE A 198 0.38 31.37 33.53
C PHE A 198 1.52 31.09 32.54
N HIS A 199 2.05 32.15 31.93
CA HIS A 199 3.19 32.08 31.03
C HIS A 199 4.50 31.90 31.80
N VAL A 200 5.45 31.15 31.25
CA VAL A 200 6.74 30.85 31.90
C VAL A 200 7.60 32.11 32.14
N SER A 201 7.44 33.15 31.31
CA SER A 201 8.09 34.46 31.53
C SER A 201 7.63 35.16 32.84
N SER A 202 6.48 34.76 33.40
CA SER A 202 5.95 35.30 34.66
C SER A 202 6.55 34.60 35.90
N ILE A 203 7.27 33.48 35.70
CA ILE A 203 7.88 32.70 36.78
C ILE A 203 9.18 33.37 37.23
N THR A 204 9.10 34.13 38.31
CA THR A 204 10.24 34.82 38.91
C THR A 204 11.23 33.88 39.61
N ASN A 205 10.76 32.75 40.14
CA ASN A 205 11.65 31.72 40.71
C ASN A 205 10.95 30.35 40.82
N VAL A 206 11.75 29.28 40.85
CA VAL A 206 11.33 27.92 41.19
C VAL A 206 12.22 27.45 42.33
N ARG A 207 11.65 26.85 43.39
CA ARG A 207 12.41 26.36 44.55
C ARG A 207 12.01 24.95 44.91
N GLU A 208 12.99 24.10 45.20
CA GLU A 208 12.77 22.74 45.67
C GLU A 208 12.65 22.67 47.19
N GLN A 209 11.98 21.62 47.66
CA GLN A 209 11.97 21.19 49.05
C GLN A 209 12.01 19.66 49.09
N GLY A 210 12.41 19.09 50.24
CA GLY A 210 12.36 17.65 50.46
C GLY A 210 10.94 17.06 50.34
N SER A 211 10.85 15.74 50.35
CA SER A 211 9.56 15.00 50.28
C SER A 211 8.67 15.38 49.08
N GLY A 212 9.26 15.46 47.88
CA GLY A 212 8.52 15.62 46.61
C GLY A 212 7.93 17.00 46.34
N ARG A 213 8.24 18.03 47.14
CA ARG A 213 7.63 19.37 47.04
C ARG A 213 8.47 20.39 46.27
N PHE A 214 7.78 21.33 45.62
CA PHE A 214 8.40 22.48 44.96
C PHE A 214 7.47 23.71 44.95
N PHE A 215 8.05 24.90 44.80
CA PHE A 215 7.35 26.18 44.81
C PHE A 215 7.59 26.93 43.50
N ILE A 216 6.54 27.53 42.93
CA ILE A 216 6.62 28.45 41.80
C ILE A 216 6.26 29.85 42.29
N HIS A 217 7.14 30.82 42.07
CA HIS A 217 7.01 32.20 42.57
C HIS A 217 6.68 33.20 41.45
N PHE A 218 5.72 34.07 41.72
CA PHE A 218 5.25 35.17 40.88
C PHE A 218 5.40 36.47 41.69
N GLY A 219 6.64 36.93 41.84
CA GLY A 219 6.99 38.05 42.70
C GLY A 219 6.59 37.83 44.15
N LYS A 220 5.51 38.49 44.59
CA LYS A 220 4.97 38.38 45.96
C LYS A 220 3.99 37.22 46.18
N LYS A 221 3.47 36.59 45.11
CA LYS A 221 2.59 35.41 45.21
C LYS A 221 3.39 34.15 44.90
N HIS A 222 2.98 33.00 45.46
CA HIS A 222 3.55 31.70 45.12
C HIS A 222 2.45 30.62 45.11
N PHE A 223 2.75 29.51 44.48
CA PHE A 223 2.01 28.25 44.58
C PHE A 223 2.98 27.17 45.05
N GLU A 224 2.51 26.31 45.95
CA GLU A 224 3.22 25.12 46.42
C GLU A 224 2.65 23.89 45.70
N PHE A 225 3.53 23.00 45.25
CA PHE A 225 3.21 21.80 44.50
C PHE A 225 3.86 20.58 45.16
N MET A 226 3.23 19.41 45.04
CA MET A 226 3.83 18.13 45.40
C MET A 226 3.61 17.12 44.27
N ALA A 227 4.68 16.40 43.92
CA ALA A 227 4.65 15.30 42.98
C ALA A 227 4.53 13.95 43.72
N HIS A 228 3.95 12.95 43.05
CA HIS A 228 3.79 11.60 43.58
C HIS A 228 5.10 10.78 43.61
N SER A 229 6.17 11.26 42.98
CA SER A 229 7.51 10.65 42.99
C SER A 229 8.60 11.72 42.84
N GLU A 230 9.81 11.39 43.28
CA GLU A 230 10.96 12.30 43.22
C GLU A 230 11.38 12.63 41.79
N ALA A 231 11.43 11.63 40.89
CA ALA A 231 11.71 11.83 39.47
C ALA A 231 10.69 12.77 38.78
N VAL A 232 9.42 12.74 39.20
CA VAL A 232 8.40 13.68 38.68
C VAL A 232 8.58 15.08 39.26
N ARG A 233 9.01 15.25 40.53
CA ARG A 233 9.41 16.57 41.08
C ARG A 233 10.58 17.14 40.27
N GLU A 234 11.67 16.38 40.20
CA GLU A 234 12.91 16.74 39.52
C GLU A 234 12.64 17.12 38.06
N GLY A 235 11.83 16.33 37.36
CA GLY A 235 11.38 16.62 36.00
C GLY A 235 10.65 17.96 35.89
N TRP A 236 9.58 18.16 36.67
CA TRP A 236 8.82 19.42 36.66
C TRP A 236 9.69 20.63 36.95
N VAL A 237 10.54 20.54 37.97
CA VAL A 237 11.44 21.62 38.35
C VAL A 237 12.48 21.90 37.26
N THR A 238 13.08 20.87 36.66
CA THR A 238 14.03 21.01 35.55
C THR A 238 13.40 21.73 34.36
N SER A 239 12.21 21.31 33.90
CA SER A 239 11.52 21.96 32.78
C SER A 239 11.12 23.41 33.10
N LEU A 240 10.67 23.70 34.32
CA LEU A 240 10.32 25.07 34.75
C LEU A 240 11.57 25.96 34.96
N GLN A 241 12.71 25.39 35.35
CA GLN A 241 13.98 26.11 35.44
C GLN A 241 14.60 26.39 34.07
N ALA A 242 14.35 25.54 33.07
CA ALA A 242 14.78 25.73 31.68
C ALA A 242 13.89 26.69 30.87
N THR A 243 12.60 26.80 31.20
CA THR A 243 11.63 27.65 30.47
C THR A 243 11.39 29.03 31.08
N ARG A 244 11.65 29.22 32.39
CA ARG A 244 11.60 30.56 33.01
C ARG A 244 12.57 31.52 32.31
N GLY A 245 12.17 32.77 32.12
CA GLY A 245 13.00 33.77 31.44
C GLY A 245 13.01 33.68 29.92
N ALA A 246 12.21 32.79 29.31
CA ALA A 246 11.82 32.92 27.90
C ALA A 246 11.14 34.28 27.65
N GLU A 247 11.06 34.68 26.37
CA GLU A 247 10.60 36.02 25.96
C GLU A 247 9.25 36.40 26.56
N SER A 248 9.09 37.70 26.85
CA SER A 248 7.84 38.22 27.38
C SER A 248 6.75 38.19 26.32
N GLN A 249 5.51 37.94 26.73
CA GLN A 249 4.38 37.99 25.80
C GLN A 249 4.27 39.39 25.14
N PRO A 250 3.86 39.48 23.87
CA PRO A 250 3.67 40.76 23.21
C PRO A 250 2.67 41.63 24.01
N PRO A 251 2.87 42.97 24.03
CA PRO A 251 2.03 43.87 24.81
C PRO A 251 0.55 43.72 24.42
N PRO A 252 -0.38 43.78 25.38
CA PRO A 252 -1.80 43.55 25.10
C PRO A 252 -2.37 44.61 24.16
N GLN A 253 -3.00 44.16 23.08
CA GLN A 253 -3.65 45.00 22.06
C GLN A 253 -4.75 45.86 22.67
N HIS A 254 -5.51 45.28 23.61
CA HIS A 254 -6.46 45.98 24.47
C HIS A 254 -6.60 45.24 25.80
N HIS A 255 -6.82 45.96 26.90
CA HIS A 255 -7.02 45.35 28.22
C HIS A 255 -7.81 46.25 29.18
N GLY A 256 -8.59 45.66 30.08
CA GLY A 256 -9.50 46.43 30.94
C GLY A 256 -10.37 45.57 31.87
N PRO A 257 -11.16 46.23 32.74
CA PRO A 257 -12.15 45.55 33.57
C PRO A 257 -13.35 45.12 32.71
N LEU A 258 -13.90 43.94 33.03
CA LEU A 258 -15.17 43.46 32.50
C LEU A 258 -16.00 42.87 33.64
N THR A 259 -17.33 42.91 33.51
CA THR A 259 -18.22 42.12 34.38
C THR A 259 -18.68 40.89 33.61
N MET A 260 -18.15 39.72 33.96
CA MET A 260 -18.69 38.44 33.50
C MET A 260 -20.05 38.23 34.18
N LYS A 261 -21.08 37.80 33.43
CA LYS A 261 -22.46 37.69 33.95
C LYS A 261 -22.71 36.38 34.70
N ASP A 262 -22.02 35.30 34.31
CA ASP A 262 -22.34 33.93 34.74
C ASP A 262 -21.08 33.16 35.24
N PRO A 263 -20.78 33.16 36.56
CA PRO A 263 -21.44 33.91 37.63
C PRO A 263 -21.07 35.40 37.62
N ARG A 264 -21.95 36.26 38.17
CA ARG A 264 -21.83 37.73 38.08
C ARG A 264 -20.62 38.24 38.87
N THR A 265 -19.51 38.47 38.17
CA THR A 265 -18.19 38.72 38.76
C THR A 265 -17.44 39.78 37.97
N LYS A 266 -16.77 40.71 38.67
CA LYS A 266 -15.80 41.60 38.01
C LYS A 266 -14.50 40.83 37.79
N VAL A 267 -14.04 40.82 36.55
CA VAL A 267 -12.79 40.21 36.08
C VAL A 267 -11.93 41.30 35.43
N TYR A 268 -10.65 41.01 35.20
CA TYR A 268 -9.79 41.81 34.33
C TYR A 268 -9.48 40.97 33.09
N ALA A 269 -9.52 41.57 31.90
CA ALA A 269 -9.28 40.88 30.64
C ALA A 269 -8.20 41.58 29.81
N ALA A 270 -7.46 40.83 29.00
CA ALA A 270 -6.44 41.35 28.10
C ALA A 270 -6.37 40.52 26.81
N ILE A 271 -6.20 41.19 25.66
CA ILE A 271 -5.99 40.56 24.36
C ILE A 271 -4.48 40.55 24.09
N CYS A 272 -3.86 39.37 24.13
CA CYS A 272 -2.41 39.20 23.90
C CYS A 272 -2.21 38.27 22.69
N GLY A 273 -1.76 38.83 21.56
CA GLY A 273 -1.73 38.11 20.29
C GLY A 273 -3.13 37.59 19.92
N HIS A 274 -3.22 36.31 19.56
CA HIS A 274 -4.50 35.65 19.21
C HIS A 274 -5.25 35.07 20.43
N ASN A 275 -5.02 35.57 21.65
CA ASN A 275 -5.59 35.03 22.89
C ASN A 275 -6.24 36.12 23.76
N LEU A 276 -7.50 35.89 24.17
CA LEU A 276 -8.16 36.62 25.25
C LEU A 276 -7.85 35.95 26.60
N TRP A 277 -7.01 36.61 27.39
CA TRP A 277 -6.72 36.25 28.76
C TRP A 277 -7.76 36.81 29.73
N ILE A 278 -8.19 36.01 30.69
CA ILE A 278 -9.16 36.40 31.74
C ILE A 278 -8.51 36.15 33.11
N TYR A 279 -8.45 37.20 33.92
CA TYR A 279 -7.82 37.25 35.24
C TYR A 279 -8.88 37.57 36.30
N ASN A 280 -8.72 37.01 37.51
CA ASN A 280 -9.64 37.29 38.62
C ASN A 280 -9.61 38.78 39.03
N ARG A 281 -8.42 39.41 39.05
CA ARG A 281 -8.21 40.81 39.44
C ARG A 281 -7.05 41.43 38.65
N LYS A 282 -6.98 42.76 38.61
CA LYS A 282 -5.86 43.51 38.00
C LYS A 282 -4.49 43.16 38.63
N GLU A 283 -4.44 42.82 39.92
CA GLU A 283 -3.23 42.28 40.55
C GLU A 283 -2.73 40.97 39.93
N ASP A 284 -3.66 40.10 39.53
CA ASP A 284 -3.32 38.79 38.99
C ASP A 284 -2.88 38.93 37.51
N PHE A 285 -3.43 39.90 36.77
CA PHE A 285 -2.91 40.38 35.49
C PHE A 285 -1.47 40.93 35.60
N ASN A 286 -1.21 41.83 36.56
CA ASN A 286 0.13 42.37 36.82
C ASN A 286 1.19 41.32 37.21
N LEU A 287 0.77 40.08 37.52
CA LEU A 287 1.64 38.96 37.87
C LEU A 287 1.57 37.80 36.84
N GLY A 288 0.84 37.98 35.74
CA GLY A 288 0.67 36.96 34.69
C GLY A 288 -0.10 35.70 35.12
N ILE A 289 -0.90 35.77 36.20
CA ILE A 289 -1.65 34.64 36.77
C ILE A 289 -3.10 34.66 36.25
N GLY A 290 -3.30 34.14 35.04
CA GLY A 290 -4.63 33.96 34.46
C GLY A 290 -5.49 32.97 35.24
N MET A 291 -6.82 33.17 35.17
CA MET A 291 -7.81 32.13 35.48
C MET A 291 -7.95 31.21 34.26
N THR A 292 -8.23 31.80 33.10
CA THR A 292 -8.33 31.07 31.84
C THR A 292 -7.91 31.94 30.66
N CYS A 293 -7.58 31.28 29.55
CA CYS A 293 -7.12 31.89 28.31
C CYS A 293 -7.91 31.27 27.15
N VAL A 294 -8.70 32.10 26.46
CA VAL A 294 -9.55 31.73 25.33
C VAL A 294 -8.86 32.16 24.04
N SER A 295 -8.53 31.19 23.18
CA SER A 295 -7.93 31.50 21.88
C SER A 295 -9.00 32.07 20.94
N MET A 296 -8.60 33.01 20.06
CA MET A 296 -9.55 33.80 19.26
C MET A 296 -10.02 33.10 17.99
N ASN A 297 -9.21 32.19 17.46
CA ASN A 297 -9.57 31.25 16.40
C ASN A 297 -10.92 30.54 16.63
N VAL A 298 -11.16 29.96 17.83
CA VAL A 298 -12.43 29.30 18.21
C VAL A 298 -13.57 30.28 18.53
N ALA A 299 -13.31 31.58 18.57
CA ALA A 299 -14.23 32.55 19.12
C ALA A 299 -15.00 33.29 18.03
N SER A 300 -16.30 33.46 18.24
CA SER A 300 -17.08 34.53 17.59
C SER A 300 -17.59 35.47 18.67
N VAL A 301 -17.76 36.76 18.34
CA VAL A 301 -18.24 37.76 19.29
C VAL A 301 -19.56 38.37 18.80
N LYS A 302 -20.57 38.39 19.67
CA LYS A 302 -21.89 38.96 19.39
C LYS A 302 -22.26 39.98 20.45
N GLN A 303 -22.72 41.17 20.05
CA GLN A 303 -23.23 42.16 21.00
C GLN A 303 -24.53 41.66 21.65
N THR A 304 -24.63 41.79 22.99
CA THR A 304 -25.78 41.35 23.79
C THR A 304 -26.23 42.47 24.75
N GLY A 305 -26.82 43.51 24.14
CA GLY A 305 -27.40 44.68 24.80
C GLY A 305 -26.55 45.96 24.68
N ARG A 306 -26.97 47.03 25.37
CA ARG A 306 -26.34 48.38 25.31
C ARG A 306 -24.89 48.43 25.83
N HIS A 307 -24.53 47.54 26.75
CA HIS A 307 -23.20 47.46 27.39
C HIS A 307 -22.61 46.03 27.39
N GLY A 308 -23.32 45.06 26.81
CA GLY A 308 -22.99 43.64 26.90
C GLY A 308 -22.51 43.04 25.58
N PHE A 309 -21.65 42.03 25.68
CA PHE A 309 -21.29 41.15 24.57
C PHE A 309 -21.15 39.71 25.05
N SER A 310 -21.26 38.78 24.13
CA SER A 310 -21.10 37.35 24.36
C SER A 310 -20.02 36.81 23.44
N LEU A 311 -18.95 36.28 24.02
CA LEU A 311 -17.88 35.57 23.31
C LEU A 311 -18.26 34.09 23.24
N ILE A 312 -18.63 33.61 22.07
CA ILE A 312 -19.14 32.27 21.82
C ILE A 312 -17.96 31.40 21.37
N THR A 313 -17.77 30.25 22.03
CA THR A 313 -16.82 29.21 21.62
C THR A 313 -17.55 27.86 21.55
N PRO A 314 -17.02 26.84 20.84
CA PRO A 314 -17.63 25.51 20.76
C PRO A 314 -17.83 24.78 22.11
N TYR A 315 -17.25 25.29 23.21
CA TYR A 315 -17.29 24.67 24.53
C TYR A 315 -18.03 25.50 25.59
N LYS A 316 -18.10 26.83 25.42
CA LYS A 316 -18.77 27.76 26.35
C LYS A 316 -18.99 29.12 25.71
N THR A 317 -20.13 29.73 25.97
CA THR A 317 -20.35 31.17 25.77
C THR A 317 -19.98 31.94 27.04
N PHE A 318 -19.12 32.95 26.91
CA PHE A 318 -18.77 33.88 27.99
C PHE A 318 -19.57 35.18 27.80
N ASN A 319 -20.52 35.42 28.71
CA ASN A 319 -21.32 36.64 28.72
C ASN A 319 -20.59 37.73 29.53
N PHE A 320 -20.29 38.86 28.89
CA PHE A 320 -19.61 40.00 29.50
C PHE A 320 -20.47 41.27 29.46
N SER A 321 -20.09 42.24 30.28
CA SER A 321 -20.51 43.64 30.20
C SER A 321 -19.29 44.53 30.39
N ALA A 322 -19.12 45.50 29.49
CA ALA A 322 -18.20 46.61 29.67
C ALA A 322 -18.81 47.68 30.59
N ASP A 323 -17.98 48.54 31.17
CA ASP A 323 -18.44 49.63 32.06
C ASP A 323 -19.06 50.82 31.27
N SER A 324 -18.95 50.86 29.92
CA SER A 324 -19.66 51.84 29.06
C SER A 324 -19.91 51.32 27.64
N SER A 325 -20.78 51.99 26.86
CA SER A 325 -20.97 51.66 25.43
C SER A 325 -19.77 52.05 24.54
N ARG A 326 -18.93 53.01 24.97
CA ARG A 326 -17.67 53.31 24.28
C ARG A 326 -16.68 52.17 24.45
N GLU A 327 -16.51 51.70 25.68
CA GLU A 327 -15.67 50.52 25.99
C GLU A 327 -16.18 49.28 25.25
N LEU A 328 -17.50 49.07 25.20
CA LEU A 328 -18.11 47.98 24.43
C LEU A 328 -17.69 48.02 22.96
N GLY A 329 -17.70 49.20 22.32
CA GLY A 329 -17.25 49.36 20.93
C GLY A 329 -15.77 49.00 20.72
N VAL A 330 -14.89 49.46 21.61
CA VAL A 330 -13.46 49.11 21.56
C VAL A 330 -13.25 47.60 21.75
N TRP A 331 -13.91 47.01 22.75
CA TRP A 331 -13.86 45.55 22.97
C TRP A 331 -14.35 44.76 21.77
N LEU A 332 -15.49 45.14 21.17
CA LEU A 332 -16.04 44.46 19.99
C LEU A 332 -15.10 44.59 18.78
N ASN A 333 -14.49 45.75 18.55
CA ASN A 333 -13.56 45.95 17.43
C ASN A 333 -12.31 45.10 17.60
N CYS A 334 -11.59 45.24 18.72
CA CYS A 334 -10.35 44.49 18.95
C CYS A 334 -10.58 42.96 19.04
N LEU A 335 -11.75 42.52 19.52
CA LEU A 335 -12.13 41.10 19.45
C LEU A 335 -12.36 40.64 18.01
N ASN A 336 -13.11 41.39 17.19
CA ASN A 336 -13.32 41.03 15.78
C ASN A 336 -12.02 41.05 14.98
N GLU A 337 -11.16 42.06 15.15
CA GLU A 337 -9.84 42.12 14.50
C GLU A 337 -8.94 40.96 14.94
N GLY A 338 -8.88 40.65 16.24
CA GLY A 338 -8.11 39.52 16.76
C GLY A 338 -8.63 38.16 16.29
N ILE A 339 -9.95 37.99 16.16
CA ILE A 339 -10.62 36.80 15.59
C ILE A 339 -10.29 36.69 14.09
N LEU A 340 -10.52 37.75 13.30
CA LEU A 340 -10.24 37.75 11.85
C LEU A 340 -8.76 37.53 11.56
N SER A 341 -7.86 38.10 12.36
CA SER A 341 -6.42 37.86 12.29
C SER A 341 -6.07 36.40 12.59
N ALA A 342 -6.62 35.82 13.67
CA ALA A 342 -6.41 34.42 14.03
C ALA A 342 -7.00 33.41 13.00
N LEU A 343 -8.06 33.79 12.28
CA LEU A 343 -8.69 32.99 11.24
C LEU A 343 -8.00 33.11 9.86
N SER A 344 -7.37 34.26 9.58
CA SER A 344 -6.64 34.51 8.32
C SER A 344 -5.17 34.08 8.37
N CYS A 345 -4.55 34.04 9.55
CA CYS A 345 -3.15 33.67 9.73
C CYS A 345 -2.97 32.62 10.84
N SER A 346 -3.32 31.36 10.57
CA SER A 346 -2.83 30.25 11.40
C SER A 346 -1.40 29.90 11.00
N GLU A 347 -0.46 30.22 11.87
CA GLU A 347 0.95 29.81 11.80
C GLU A 347 1.09 28.28 11.72
N VAL A 348 0.25 27.55 12.46
CA VAL A 348 0.16 26.07 12.39
C VAL A 348 -0.19 25.61 10.99
N ALA A 349 -1.22 26.20 10.36
CA ALA A 349 -1.62 25.84 9.00
C ALA A 349 -0.52 26.17 7.99
N GLN A 350 0.09 27.36 8.08
CA GLN A 350 1.19 27.78 7.20
C GLN A 350 2.42 26.87 7.34
N ARG A 351 2.81 26.49 8.57
CA ARG A 351 3.89 25.53 8.82
C ARG A 351 3.56 24.14 8.28
N LEU A 352 2.37 23.60 8.52
CA LEU A 352 1.99 22.30 7.99
C LEU A 352 1.94 22.28 6.46
N TRP A 353 1.36 23.31 5.84
CA TRP A 353 1.33 23.50 4.39
C TRP A 353 2.71 23.82 3.77
N ALA A 354 3.78 24.01 4.55
CA ALA A 354 5.13 24.04 3.98
C ALA A 354 5.50 22.69 3.33
N SER A 355 5.00 21.58 3.87
CA SER A 355 5.11 20.25 3.25
C SER A 355 4.09 20.09 2.11
N PRO A 356 4.52 19.79 0.86
CA PRO A 356 3.60 19.64 -0.27
C PRO A 356 2.49 18.61 -0.05
N TRP A 357 2.82 17.51 0.65
CA TRP A 357 1.89 16.41 0.96
C TRP A 357 0.73 16.84 1.86
N ASN A 358 0.93 17.87 2.69
CA ASN A 358 -0.08 18.42 3.59
C ASN A 358 -0.90 19.56 2.94
N LYS A 359 -0.55 20.02 1.73
CA LYS A 359 -1.35 21.02 0.98
C LYS A 359 -2.63 20.44 0.36
N VAL A 360 -2.82 19.13 0.45
CA VAL A 360 -4.01 18.42 -0.04
C VAL A 360 -4.55 17.50 1.04
N CYS A 361 -5.87 17.34 1.10
CA CYS A 361 -6.56 16.45 2.02
C CYS A 361 -6.11 15.00 1.80
N GLY A 362 -5.67 14.33 2.87
CA GLY A 362 -5.18 12.94 2.82
C GLY A 362 -6.22 11.90 2.40
N ASP A 363 -7.50 12.27 2.29
CA ASP A 363 -8.59 11.37 1.88
C ASP A 363 -9.19 11.68 0.50
N CYS A 364 -9.35 12.96 0.14
CA CYS A 364 -10.07 13.37 -1.06
C CYS A 364 -9.30 14.36 -1.96
N GLY A 365 -8.03 14.67 -1.64
CA GLY A 365 -7.20 15.59 -2.43
C GLY A 365 -7.56 17.08 -2.34
N SER A 366 -8.66 17.46 -1.66
CA SER A 366 -9.09 18.86 -1.53
C SER A 366 -8.00 19.78 -0.96
N ALA A 367 -7.79 20.94 -1.59
CA ALA A 367 -6.62 21.79 -1.33
C ALA A 367 -6.68 22.57 -0.01
N ASN A 368 -5.51 22.90 0.54
CA ASN A 368 -5.30 23.66 1.78
C ASN A 368 -6.16 23.17 2.96
N PRO A 369 -6.05 21.89 3.35
CA PRO A 369 -6.85 21.31 4.45
C PRO A 369 -6.58 22.01 5.79
N GLU A 370 -7.66 22.39 6.50
CA GLU A 370 -7.62 23.16 7.76
C GLU A 370 -7.86 22.32 9.02
N TRP A 371 -7.91 20.99 8.88
CA TRP A 371 -8.09 20.01 9.95
C TRP A 371 -7.06 18.89 9.87
N ALA A 372 -6.89 18.14 10.95
CA ALA A 372 -6.01 16.98 11.01
C ALA A 372 -6.48 15.93 12.03
N SER A 373 -6.18 14.66 11.82
CA SER A 373 -6.31 13.59 12.81
C SER A 373 -4.94 13.28 13.43
N ILE A 374 -4.72 13.77 14.65
CA ILE A 374 -3.37 13.87 15.25
C ILE A 374 -2.74 12.51 15.60
N ASN A 375 -3.54 11.46 15.79
CA ASN A 375 -3.04 10.11 16.04
C ASN A 375 -2.70 9.33 14.75
N LEU A 376 -3.27 9.75 13.61
CA LEU A 376 -3.03 9.15 12.29
C LEU A 376 -2.00 9.94 11.46
N LEU A 377 -1.47 11.05 11.99
CA LEU A 377 -0.61 12.04 11.29
C LEU A 377 -1.19 12.58 9.97
N LEU A 378 -2.51 12.64 9.86
CA LEU A 378 -3.24 12.93 8.61
C LEU A 378 -3.84 14.34 8.62
N VAL A 379 -3.63 15.14 7.58
CA VAL A 379 -4.20 16.49 7.35
C VAL A 379 -5.34 16.42 6.32
N ILE A 380 -6.53 16.93 6.68
CA ILE A 380 -7.81 16.67 6.01
C ILE A 380 -8.70 17.92 5.89
N CYS A 381 -9.58 17.96 4.89
CA CYS A 381 -10.58 19.04 4.74
C CYS A 381 -11.69 18.91 5.79
N GLU A 382 -12.55 19.94 5.89
CA GLU A 382 -13.64 19.97 6.89
C GLU A 382 -14.66 18.83 6.70
N ASP A 383 -14.98 18.45 5.47
CA ASP A 383 -15.94 17.37 5.17
C ASP A 383 -15.40 16.00 5.62
N CYS A 384 -14.12 15.73 5.35
CA CYS A 384 -13.43 14.53 5.80
C CYS A 384 -13.24 14.57 7.32
N ALA A 385 -12.94 15.73 7.91
CA ALA A 385 -12.92 15.92 9.36
C ALA A 385 -14.28 15.66 10.02
N GLY A 386 -15.39 15.94 9.32
CA GLY A 386 -16.75 15.56 9.69
C GLY A 386 -16.87 14.04 9.86
N GLN A 387 -16.52 13.28 8.83
CA GLN A 387 -16.57 11.80 8.86
C GLN A 387 -15.57 11.22 9.88
N HIS A 388 -14.36 11.76 9.96
CA HIS A 388 -13.36 11.36 10.95
C HIS A 388 -13.77 11.60 12.41
N ARG A 389 -14.76 12.46 12.69
CA ARG A 389 -15.37 12.58 14.03
C ARG A 389 -16.36 11.44 14.31
N ALA A 390 -17.11 10.99 13.30
CA ALA A 390 -18.07 9.90 13.43
C ALA A 390 -17.40 8.54 13.74
N LEU A 391 -16.11 8.38 13.40
CA LEU A 391 -15.31 7.19 13.76
C LEU A 391 -15.03 7.05 15.27
N GLY A 392 -15.24 8.11 16.06
CA GLY A 392 -14.96 8.12 17.50
C GLY A 392 -13.48 8.35 17.85
N THR A 393 -13.24 8.87 19.06
CA THR A 393 -11.90 9.28 19.54
C THR A 393 -10.97 8.12 19.89
N SER A 394 -11.47 6.88 19.92
CA SER A 394 -10.66 5.65 20.02
C SER A 394 -10.05 5.20 18.68
N ARG A 395 -10.44 5.84 17.56
CA ARG A 395 -9.88 5.61 16.22
C ARG A 395 -9.26 6.87 15.60
N SER A 396 -9.92 8.03 15.72
CA SER A 396 -9.52 9.26 15.05
C SER A 396 -9.68 10.49 15.96
N LYS A 397 -8.60 11.25 16.15
CA LYS A 397 -8.51 12.40 17.07
C LYS A 397 -8.42 13.71 16.28
N VAL A 398 -9.54 14.08 15.66
CA VAL A 398 -9.68 15.30 14.84
C VAL A 398 -9.40 16.58 15.64
N ARG A 399 -8.59 17.48 15.07
CA ARG A 399 -8.26 18.83 15.53
C ARG A 399 -8.23 19.79 14.35
N SER A 400 -8.46 21.07 14.56
CA SER A 400 -8.26 22.09 13.54
C SER A 400 -6.84 22.65 13.58
N LEU A 401 -6.26 22.92 12.41
CA LEU A 401 -5.03 23.70 12.27
C LEU A 401 -5.24 25.17 12.67
N LYS A 402 -6.45 25.70 12.46
CA LYS A 402 -6.81 27.06 12.91
C LYS A 402 -7.21 27.07 14.37
N LEU A 403 -8.14 26.21 14.77
CA LEU A 403 -8.88 26.36 16.04
C LEU A 403 -8.18 25.77 17.27
N ASP A 404 -7.53 24.61 17.16
CA ASP A 404 -7.05 23.84 18.33
C ASP A 404 -5.62 24.19 18.78
N SER A 405 -5.24 25.47 18.71
CA SER A 405 -3.91 26.03 19.06
C SER A 405 -3.15 25.33 20.20
N LYS A 406 -3.78 25.05 21.36
CA LYS A 406 -3.14 24.40 22.53
C LYS A 406 -2.83 22.90 22.37
N VAL A 407 -3.14 22.30 21.23
CA VAL A 407 -2.79 20.90 20.90
C VAL A 407 -1.55 20.84 20.01
N TRP A 408 -1.21 21.93 19.33
CA TRP A 408 -0.08 22.01 18.40
C TRP A 408 1.21 22.38 19.14
N THR A 409 1.80 21.39 19.81
CA THR A 409 3.14 21.47 20.38
C THR A 409 4.20 21.48 19.27
N GLU A 410 5.40 22.01 19.55
CA GLU A 410 6.48 22.03 18.55
C GLU A 410 6.84 20.61 18.03
N PRO A 411 6.95 19.56 18.89
CA PRO A 411 7.12 18.18 18.42
C PRO A 411 5.97 17.68 17.53
N LEU A 412 4.73 18.10 17.76
CA LEU A 412 3.59 17.72 16.90
C LEU A 412 3.63 18.45 15.56
N LEU A 413 4.08 19.71 15.53
CA LEU A 413 4.32 20.44 14.29
C LEU A 413 5.45 19.80 13.47
N GLU A 414 6.57 19.45 14.10
CA GLU A 414 7.68 18.72 13.47
C GLU A 414 7.25 17.35 12.92
N LEU A 415 6.48 16.56 13.70
CA LEU A 415 5.89 15.29 13.25
C LEU A 415 5.07 15.45 11.96
N PHE A 416 4.21 16.46 11.90
CA PHE A 416 3.36 16.70 10.74
C PHE A 416 4.13 17.29 9.54
N VAL A 417 5.16 18.10 9.77
CA VAL A 417 6.00 18.65 8.68
C VAL A 417 6.89 17.58 8.05
N ALA A 418 7.53 16.73 8.88
CA ALA A 418 8.47 15.71 8.42
C ALA A 418 7.79 14.44 7.89
N TYR A 419 6.70 13.99 8.53
CA TYR A 419 6.03 12.72 8.20
C TYR A 419 4.64 12.97 7.60
N GLY A 420 3.72 13.55 8.39
CA GLY A 420 2.40 14.02 7.94
C GLY A 420 1.65 13.09 6.98
N ASN A 421 0.97 13.68 5.99
CA ASN A 421 0.21 12.96 4.97
C ASN A 421 1.04 11.97 4.15
N LYS A 422 2.36 12.16 4.04
CA LYS A 422 3.24 11.24 3.31
C LYS A 422 3.28 9.89 4.04
N ALA A 423 3.78 9.89 5.28
CA ALA A 423 3.87 8.67 6.08
C ALA A 423 2.48 8.09 6.44
N ALA A 424 1.48 8.95 6.65
CA ALA A 424 0.10 8.51 6.88
C ALA A 424 -0.47 7.75 5.67
N ASN A 425 -0.16 8.16 4.43
CA ASN A 425 -0.57 7.42 3.24
C ASN A 425 0.33 6.21 2.96
N ASP A 426 1.64 6.25 3.26
CA ASP A 426 2.52 5.06 3.21
C ASP A 426 2.02 3.92 4.11
N VAL A 427 1.22 4.22 5.14
CA VAL A 427 0.58 3.26 6.06
C VAL A 427 -0.89 2.99 5.71
N TRP A 428 -1.72 4.01 5.51
CA TRP A 428 -3.20 3.87 5.37
C TRP A 428 -3.73 4.00 3.93
N GLY A 429 -2.91 4.49 3.00
CA GLY A 429 -3.29 4.73 1.60
C GLY A 429 -2.45 3.95 0.57
N TYR A 430 -1.59 3.05 1.04
CA TYR A 430 -0.53 2.42 0.27
C TYR A 430 -1.03 1.69 -0.99
N ASN A 431 -2.19 1.05 -0.90
CA ASN A 431 -2.82 0.27 -1.96
C ASN A 431 -4.22 0.79 -2.35
N ILE A 432 -4.51 2.10 -2.26
CA ILE A 432 -5.81 2.63 -2.73
C ILE A 432 -5.90 2.51 -4.27
N PRO A 433 -6.88 1.80 -4.83
CA PRO A 433 -7.08 1.77 -6.28
C PRO A 433 -7.55 3.14 -6.79
N ALA A 434 -7.02 3.59 -7.94
CA ALA A 434 -7.38 4.90 -8.51
C ALA A 434 -8.88 5.06 -8.86
N ALA A 435 -9.64 3.95 -8.94
CA ALA A 435 -11.09 3.94 -9.14
C ALA A 435 -11.91 4.03 -7.82
N GLU A 436 -11.27 3.79 -6.66
CA GLU A 436 -11.89 3.86 -5.33
C GLU A 436 -11.47 5.14 -4.57
N GLN A 437 -10.43 5.84 -5.06
CA GLN A 437 -9.98 7.12 -4.55
C GLN A 437 -11.02 8.24 -4.78
N ILE A 438 -11.68 8.68 -3.72
CA ILE A 438 -12.68 9.77 -3.77
C ILE A 438 -12.06 11.13 -4.14
N LEU A 439 -12.88 12.01 -4.71
CA LEU A 439 -12.54 13.38 -5.09
C LEU A 439 -13.15 14.42 -4.13
N PRO A 440 -12.78 15.71 -4.20
CA PRO A 440 -13.26 16.74 -3.27
C PRO A 440 -14.78 16.91 -3.25
N ASP A 441 -15.41 16.72 -4.40
CA ASP A 441 -16.84 16.86 -4.71
C ASP A 441 -17.69 15.62 -4.39
N ALA A 442 -17.08 14.52 -3.92
CA ALA A 442 -17.79 13.29 -3.54
C ALA A 442 -18.92 13.56 -2.53
N THR A 443 -19.98 12.77 -2.57
CA THR A 443 -21.12 12.91 -1.65
C THR A 443 -20.76 12.54 -0.22
N THR A 444 -21.61 12.94 0.74
CA THR A 444 -21.45 12.59 2.15
C THR A 444 -21.36 11.08 2.37
N ALA A 445 -22.17 10.29 1.63
CA ALA A 445 -22.23 8.84 1.77
C ALA A 445 -20.99 8.12 1.20
N GLU A 446 -20.50 8.54 0.03
CA GLU A 446 -19.27 8.00 -0.56
C GLU A 446 -18.05 8.32 0.33
N ARG A 447 -17.98 9.56 0.83
CA ARG A 447 -16.93 10.01 1.76
C ARG A 447 -16.98 9.25 3.09
N GLU A 448 -18.17 8.98 3.63
CA GLU A 448 -18.37 8.14 4.82
C GLU A 448 -17.91 6.70 4.58
N ALA A 449 -18.31 6.09 3.46
CA ALA A 449 -17.92 4.72 3.11
C ALA A 449 -16.40 4.58 2.94
N PHE A 450 -15.78 5.44 2.14
CA PHE A 450 -14.33 5.42 1.91
C PHE A 450 -13.52 5.58 3.21
N ILE A 451 -13.92 6.51 4.10
CA ILE A 451 -13.24 6.76 5.36
C ILE A 451 -13.43 5.60 6.36
N LYS A 452 -14.58 4.93 6.36
CA LYS A 452 -14.76 3.66 7.11
C LYS A 452 -13.91 2.54 6.53
N ASP A 453 -13.79 2.44 5.22
CA ASP A 453 -13.07 1.34 4.58
C ASP A 453 -11.54 1.50 4.73
N LYS A 454 -11.06 2.75 4.67
CA LYS A 454 -9.67 3.13 4.94
C LYS A 454 -9.28 2.99 6.42
N TYR A 455 -10.12 3.43 7.38
CA TYR A 455 -9.72 3.54 8.80
C TYR A 455 -10.48 2.66 9.81
N ILE A 456 -11.65 2.10 9.47
CA ILE A 456 -12.33 1.07 10.29
C ILE A 456 -11.98 -0.32 9.83
N LYS A 457 -12.14 -0.63 8.53
CA LYS A 457 -11.80 -1.94 7.95
C LYS A 457 -10.30 -2.08 7.68
N GLY A 458 -9.64 -0.99 7.28
CA GLY A 458 -8.21 -0.98 6.97
C GLY A 458 -7.87 -1.59 5.61
N LEU A 459 -8.78 -1.54 4.63
CA LEU A 459 -8.64 -2.26 3.35
C LEU A 459 -7.36 -1.90 2.59
N TYR A 460 -6.97 -0.62 2.63
CA TYR A 460 -5.78 -0.10 1.92
C TYR A 460 -4.54 0.00 2.81
N ARG A 461 -4.61 -0.51 4.06
CA ARG A 461 -3.55 -0.36 5.06
C ARG A 461 -2.41 -1.36 4.82
N ARG A 462 -1.19 -0.83 4.74
CA ARG A 462 0.05 -1.62 4.77
C ARG A 462 0.31 -2.16 6.18
N SER A 463 -0.12 -3.40 6.42
CA SER A 463 0.17 -4.12 7.67
C SER A 463 1.68 -4.35 7.85
N HIS A 464 2.17 -4.14 9.07
CA HIS A 464 3.57 -4.37 9.42
C HIS A 464 3.92 -5.88 9.38
N PRO A 465 5.14 -6.31 9.00
CA PRO A 465 5.53 -7.74 8.92
C PRO A 465 5.43 -8.55 10.23
N LEU A 466 5.17 -7.89 11.37
CA LEU A 466 4.96 -8.51 12.68
C LEU A 466 3.49 -8.49 13.13
N ALA A 467 2.54 -7.99 12.32
CA ALA A 467 1.13 -7.82 12.69
C ALA A 467 0.45 -9.15 13.11
N SER A 468 0.92 -10.28 12.60
CA SER A 468 0.47 -11.64 12.95
C SER A 468 0.93 -12.12 14.34
N ASN A 469 1.86 -11.41 15.00
CA ASN A 469 2.29 -11.71 16.36
C ASN A 469 2.39 -10.41 17.18
N ARG A 470 1.33 -10.11 17.94
CA ARG A 470 1.23 -8.88 18.72
C ARG A 470 2.34 -8.72 19.77
N ASP A 471 2.89 -9.81 20.30
CA ASP A 471 3.94 -9.74 21.32
C ASP A 471 5.30 -9.37 20.70
N LEU A 472 5.61 -9.87 19.48
CA LEU A 472 6.75 -9.41 18.69
C LEU A 472 6.55 -7.96 18.19
N LEU A 473 5.32 -7.59 17.85
CA LEU A 473 4.94 -6.24 17.45
C LEU A 473 5.11 -5.23 18.60
N GLU A 474 4.68 -5.58 19.81
CA GLU A 474 4.91 -4.81 21.06
C GLU A 474 6.40 -4.78 21.42
N GLN A 475 7.13 -5.90 21.29
CA GLN A 475 8.59 -5.93 21.52
C GLN A 475 9.35 -5.04 20.54
N ARG A 476 9.00 -5.05 19.25
CA ARG A 476 9.63 -4.21 18.23
C ARG A 476 9.33 -2.73 18.48
N LEU A 477 8.10 -2.39 18.87
CA LEU A 477 7.75 -1.02 19.29
C LEU A 477 8.68 -0.53 20.42
N CYS A 478 8.91 -1.32 21.47
CA CYS A 478 9.84 -0.98 22.54
C CYS A 478 11.30 -0.81 22.09
N GLN A 479 11.73 -1.37 20.96
CA GLN A 479 13.07 -1.14 20.39
C GLN A 479 13.13 0.13 19.54
N VAL A 480 12.17 0.31 18.64
CA VAL A 480 12.13 1.37 17.63
C VAL A 480 12.00 2.75 18.25
N VAL A 481 11.20 2.87 19.31
CA VAL A 481 10.92 4.16 19.98
C VAL A 481 12.11 4.75 20.75
N CYS A 482 13.19 3.98 20.94
CA CYS A 482 14.48 4.47 21.42
C CYS A 482 15.29 5.16 20.31
N GLY A 483 14.96 4.90 19.04
CA GLY A 483 15.55 5.51 17.85
C GLY A 483 14.62 6.54 17.19
N PRO A 484 15.12 7.24 16.15
CA PRO A 484 14.39 8.32 15.48
C PRO A 484 13.36 7.85 14.44
N ASP A 485 13.16 6.54 14.24
CA ASP A 485 12.26 6.03 13.20
C ASP A 485 10.79 6.09 13.64
N VAL A 486 10.19 7.25 13.42
CA VAL A 486 8.76 7.51 13.62
C VAL A 486 7.89 6.76 12.60
N ALA A 487 8.41 6.43 11.42
CA ALA A 487 7.64 5.80 10.34
C ALA A 487 7.39 4.31 10.64
N GLU A 488 8.41 3.59 11.14
CA GLU A 488 8.22 2.23 11.66
C GLU A 488 7.30 2.26 12.89
N THR A 489 7.48 3.19 13.84
CA THR A 489 6.56 3.35 14.99
C THR A 489 5.10 3.57 14.55
N LEU A 490 4.84 4.41 13.53
CA LEU A 490 3.49 4.61 12.98
C LEU A 490 2.93 3.31 12.40
N SER A 491 3.72 2.60 11.58
CA SER A 491 3.31 1.30 10.99
C SER A 491 2.99 0.26 12.06
N LEU A 492 3.81 0.15 13.11
CA LEU A 492 3.61 -0.75 14.25
C LEU A 492 2.30 -0.45 14.98
N ILE A 493 2.06 0.82 15.36
CA ILE A 493 0.84 1.24 16.07
C ILE A 493 -0.40 0.99 15.20
N CYS A 494 -0.37 1.40 13.93
CA CYS A 494 -1.49 1.19 13.01
C CYS A 494 -1.75 -0.30 12.67
N SER A 495 -0.77 -1.17 12.93
CA SER A 495 -0.88 -2.64 12.84
C SER A 495 -1.33 -3.30 14.15
N GLY A 496 -1.63 -2.53 15.20
CA GLY A 496 -2.18 -3.03 16.47
C GLY A 496 -1.20 -3.11 17.63
N ALA A 497 -0.01 -2.50 17.55
CA ALA A 497 0.93 -2.45 18.66
C ALA A 497 0.37 -1.66 19.85
N ARG A 498 0.43 -2.24 21.05
CA ARG A 498 -0.14 -1.60 22.25
C ARG A 498 0.88 -0.66 22.89
N VAL A 499 0.59 0.65 22.83
CA VAL A 499 1.38 1.69 23.50
C VAL A 499 1.37 1.53 25.04
N LEU A 500 0.29 1.01 25.61
CA LEU A 500 0.18 0.69 27.04
C LEU A 500 0.68 -0.71 27.37
N CYS A 501 1.95 -0.79 27.81
CA CYS A 501 2.50 -2.02 28.40
C CYS A 501 1.77 -2.39 29.72
N ARG A 502 1.74 -3.68 30.06
CA ARG A 502 1.18 -4.18 31.32
C ARG A 502 2.23 -4.52 32.39
N THR A 503 3.51 -4.60 32.04
CA THR A 503 4.61 -5.03 32.92
C THR A 503 5.95 -4.45 32.46
N GLY A 504 6.56 -3.57 33.26
CA GLY A 504 7.83 -2.90 32.95
C GLY A 504 7.67 -1.51 32.31
N ASP A 505 8.79 -0.89 31.95
CA ASP A 505 8.81 0.42 31.28
C ASP A 505 8.21 0.31 29.88
N GLY A 506 7.08 1.00 29.65
CA GLY A 506 6.38 0.97 28.37
C GLY A 506 7.05 1.82 27.29
N PRO A 507 6.64 1.68 26.01
CA PRO A 507 7.20 2.41 24.87
C PRO A 507 7.38 3.92 25.08
N ILE A 508 6.42 4.58 25.74
CA ILE A 508 6.50 6.01 26.07
C ILE A 508 7.67 6.31 27.02
N ALA A 509 7.84 5.52 28.07
CA ALA A 509 8.93 5.72 29.05
C ALA A 509 10.30 5.46 28.43
N LEU A 510 10.40 4.45 27.55
CA LEU A 510 11.63 4.17 26.80
C LEU A 510 11.99 5.31 25.84
N ALA A 511 11.00 5.88 25.13
CA ALA A 511 11.19 7.06 24.29
C ALA A 511 11.57 8.32 25.11
N GLU A 512 10.95 8.52 26.27
CA GLU A 512 11.28 9.61 27.21
C GLU A 512 12.71 9.47 27.76
N GLN A 513 13.15 8.25 28.12
CA GLN A 513 14.52 7.94 28.56
C GLN A 513 15.55 8.13 27.43
N ALA A 514 15.21 7.77 26.20
CA ALA A 514 16.05 7.94 25.01
C ALA A 514 16.06 9.38 24.44
N GLY A 515 15.24 10.29 24.98
CA GLY A 515 15.12 11.68 24.51
C GLY A 515 14.40 11.85 23.17
N GLN A 516 13.68 10.84 22.69
CA GLN A 516 13.02 10.82 21.37
C GLN A 516 11.69 11.57 21.37
N ALA A 517 11.74 12.91 21.46
CA ALA A 517 10.55 13.77 21.61
C ALA A 517 9.42 13.50 20.59
N LEU A 518 9.76 13.25 19.32
CA LEU A 518 8.79 12.94 18.26
C LEU A 518 8.10 11.57 18.48
N GLN A 519 8.86 10.56 18.94
CA GLN A 519 8.29 9.25 19.31
C GLN A 519 7.32 9.41 20.50
N VAL A 520 7.73 10.16 21.53
CA VAL A 520 6.89 10.43 22.71
C VAL A 520 5.57 11.09 22.32
N GLU A 521 5.60 12.16 21.52
CA GLU A 521 4.40 12.88 21.08
C GLU A 521 3.46 11.97 20.26
N LEU A 522 3.97 11.19 19.30
CA LEU A 522 3.17 10.24 18.53
C LEU A 522 2.55 9.15 19.42
N LEU A 523 3.32 8.56 20.33
CA LEU A 523 2.84 7.54 21.26
C LEU A 523 1.78 8.10 22.21
N ARG A 524 1.94 9.31 22.74
CA ARG A 524 0.95 9.99 23.61
C ARG A 524 -0.39 10.18 22.91
N HIS A 525 -0.40 10.55 21.62
CA HIS A 525 -1.64 10.62 20.83
C HIS A 525 -2.26 9.26 20.53
N ASN A 526 -1.51 8.17 20.65
CA ASN A 526 -1.97 6.79 20.44
C ASN A 526 -2.17 5.98 21.74
N GLU A 527 -1.88 6.54 22.93
CA GLU A 527 -1.85 5.87 24.25
C GLU A 527 -3.14 5.09 24.58
N PHE A 528 -4.31 5.63 24.20
CA PHE A 528 -5.64 5.08 24.52
C PHE A 528 -6.47 4.73 23.27
N LEU A 529 -5.86 4.19 22.22
CA LEU A 529 -6.63 3.59 21.11
C LEU A 529 -7.08 2.17 21.45
N GLU A 530 -8.22 1.77 20.89
CA GLU A 530 -8.66 0.38 20.90
C GLU A 530 -7.86 -0.37 19.85
N THR A 531 -7.17 -1.45 20.24
CA THR A 531 -6.56 -2.36 19.26
C THR A 531 -7.66 -2.94 18.37
N PRO A 532 -7.55 -2.87 17.03
CA PRO A 532 -8.58 -3.40 16.14
C PRO A 532 -8.87 -4.87 16.46
N THR A 533 -10.13 -5.19 16.73
CA THR A 533 -10.57 -6.58 16.90
C THR A 533 -10.38 -7.31 15.58
N PHE A 534 -9.44 -8.25 15.55
CA PHE A 534 -9.30 -9.19 14.45
C PHE A 534 -10.34 -10.29 14.65
N ASP A 535 -11.53 -10.10 14.06
CA ASP A 535 -12.66 -11.01 14.29
C ASP A 535 -12.39 -12.41 13.73
N GLN A 536 -12.29 -13.37 14.66
CA GLN A 536 -12.05 -14.78 14.40
C GLN A 536 -13.33 -15.47 13.88
N LEU A 537 -13.82 -15.04 12.73
CA LEU A 537 -15.09 -15.49 12.13
C LEU A 537 -14.91 -16.32 10.85
N LEU A 538 -14.03 -17.33 10.90
CA LEU A 538 -14.10 -18.55 10.08
C LEU A 538 -13.10 -19.61 10.61
N SER A 539 -13.35 -20.14 11.82
CA SER A 539 -12.55 -21.21 12.41
C SER A 539 -13.44 -22.26 13.08
N SER A 540 -13.76 -23.33 12.36
CA SER A 540 -14.41 -24.52 12.94
C SER A 540 -13.73 -25.81 12.47
N LYS A 541 -12.88 -26.33 13.37
CA LYS A 541 -12.25 -27.67 13.39
C LYS A 541 -11.03 -27.89 12.48
N ASP A 542 -9.93 -28.23 13.16
CA ASP A 542 -8.87 -29.15 12.74
C ASP A 542 -8.07 -28.85 11.47
N ASN A 543 -7.24 -27.80 11.54
CA ASN A 543 -5.82 -27.93 11.16
C ASN A 543 -4.94 -26.91 11.92
N GLN A 544 -3.77 -27.35 12.40
CA GLN A 544 -2.88 -26.50 13.19
C GLN A 544 -1.74 -25.88 12.35
N GLY A 545 -1.76 -24.55 12.23
CA GLY A 545 -0.55 -23.77 11.97
C GLY A 545 0.06 -23.88 10.57
N LEU A 546 -0.77 -24.10 9.55
CA LEU A 546 -0.40 -23.91 8.14
C LEU A 546 -1.35 -22.86 7.54
N GLU A 547 -0.77 -21.81 6.98
CA GLU A 547 -1.47 -20.81 6.17
C GLU A 547 -1.53 -21.35 4.74
N GLU A 548 -2.74 -21.63 4.21
CA GLU A 548 -2.95 -22.12 2.84
C GLU A 548 -3.11 -20.91 1.89
N LEU A 549 -2.08 -20.64 1.09
CA LEU A 549 -2.02 -19.54 0.13
C LEU A 549 -2.06 -20.04 -1.32
N HIS A 550 -2.51 -19.19 -2.22
CA HIS A 550 -2.56 -19.42 -3.65
C HIS A 550 -1.29 -18.84 -4.30
N GLY A 551 -0.36 -19.71 -4.66
CA GLY A 551 0.91 -19.37 -5.27
C GLY A 551 0.84 -19.25 -6.79
N LYS A 552 1.49 -18.22 -7.34
CA LYS A 552 1.68 -17.97 -8.77
C LYS A 552 3.14 -17.63 -9.06
N LEU A 553 3.74 -18.31 -10.02
CA LEU A 553 5.12 -18.04 -10.46
C LEU A 553 5.12 -16.96 -11.56
N GLU A 554 5.96 -15.93 -11.40
CA GLU A 554 6.15 -14.82 -12.35
C GLU A 554 7.63 -14.42 -12.42
N ASP A 555 8.28 -14.75 -13.54
CA ASP A 555 9.70 -14.53 -13.79
C ASP A 555 10.57 -15.08 -12.64
N GLU A 556 11.43 -14.27 -12.04
CA GLU A 556 12.30 -14.66 -10.92
C GLU A 556 11.56 -14.80 -9.57
N ARG A 557 10.22 -14.70 -9.54
CA ARG A 557 9.45 -14.52 -8.29
C ARG A 557 8.33 -15.54 -8.14
N PHE A 558 8.15 -16.00 -6.91
CA PHE A 558 6.99 -16.76 -6.49
C PHE A 558 6.07 -15.87 -5.66
N LEU A 559 4.98 -15.43 -6.27
CA LEU A 559 3.94 -14.62 -5.64
C LEU A 559 2.99 -15.52 -4.84
N PHE A 560 2.52 -15.06 -3.69
CA PHE A 560 1.48 -15.72 -2.91
C PHE A 560 0.31 -14.77 -2.72
N SER A 561 -0.92 -15.22 -2.97
CA SER A 561 -2.17 -14.49 -2.72
C SER A 561 -3.10 -15.29 -1.81
N GLN A 562 -4.09 -14.65 -1.18
CA GLN A 562 -5.07 -15.37 -0.35
C GLN A 562 -6.13 -16.09 -1.19
N GLU A 563 -6.51 -15.55 -2.35
CA GLU A 563 -7.40 -16.21 -3.33
C GLU A 563 -6.81 -16.15 -4.75
N ASN A 564 -7.31 -17.00 -5.67
CA ASN A 564 -6.90 -17.07 -7.09
C ASN A 564 -6.98 -15.74 -7.88
N GLN A 565 -7.65 -14.71 -7.35
CA GLN A 565 -7.88 -13.43 -8.02
C GLN A 565 -7.49 -12.22 -7.16
N SER A 566 -6.90 -12.42 -5.97
CA SER A 566 -6.35 -11.34 -5.16
C SER A 566 -4.98 -10.91 -5.68
N ALA A 567 -4.57 -9.68 -5.35
CA ALA A 567 -3.16 -9.28 -5.47
C ALA A 567 -2.27 -10.14 -4.57
N ALA A 568 -0.97 -10.21 -4.90
CA ALA A 568 0.01 -10.91 -4.08
C ALA A 568 0.14 -10.25 -2.70
N CYS A 569 -0.07 -11.03 -1.63
CA CYS A 569 0.09 -10.62 -0.24
C CYS A 569 1.51 -10.88 0.30
N ASP A 570 2.26 -11.80 -0.31
CA ASP A 570 3.68 -12.03 -0.04
C ASP A 570 4.41 -12.45 -1.34
N VAL A 571 5.73 -12.32 -1.38
CA VAL A 571 6.58 -12.66 -2.55
C VAL A 571 7.91 -13.26 -2.09
N LEU A 572 8.22 -14.46 -2.58
CA LEU A 572 9.55 -15.05 -2.51
C LEU A 572 10.32 -14.73 -3.79
N ASP A 573 11.52 -14.16 -3.68
CA ASP A 573 12.50 -14.18 -4.78
C ASP A 573 13.05 -15.61 -4.89
N LEU A 574 12.95 -16.22 -6.07
CA LEU A 574 13.39 -17.60 -6.28
C LEU A 574 14.91 -17.75 -6.09
N ARG A 575 15.69 -16.67 -6.14
CA ARG A 575 17.13 -16.64 -5.87
C ARG A 575 17.47 -16.87 -4.39
N GLU A 576 16.49 -16.75 -3.48
CA GLU A 576 16.64 -17.11 -2.06
C GLU A 576 16.40 -18.61 -1.79
N VAL A 577 15.99 -19.38 -2.79
CA VAL A 577 15.81 -20.82 -2.69
C VAL A 577 17.18 -21.50 -2.60
N ILE A 578 17.35 -22.38 -1.61
CA ILE A 578 18.55 -23.19 -1.42
C ILE A 578 18.31 -24.68 -1.76
N ALA A 579 17.05 -25.13 -1.76
CA ALA A 579 16.68 -26.48 -2.17
C ALA A 579 15.19 -26.61 -2.60
N VAL A 580 14.93 -27.58 -3.48
CA VAL A 580 13.60 -27.99 -3.95
C VAL A 580 13.51 -29.51 -3.92
N TYR A 581 12.44 -30.11 -3.39
CA TYR A 581 12.26 -31.57 -3.33
C TYR A 581 10.91 -32.01 -3.88
N ASP A 582 10.90 -32.99 -4.78
CA ASP A 582 9.65 -33.69 -5.14
C ASP A 582 9.22 -34.57 -3.95
N ARG A 583 8.00 -34.34 -3.47
CA ARG A 583 7.36 -35.09 -2.38
C ARG A 583 6.29 -36.05 -2.90
N SER A 584 6.05 -36.10 -4.22
CA SER A 584 4.95 -36.83 -4.82
C SER A 584 4.95 -38.33 -4.48
N GLU A 585 3.82 -38.79 -3.95
CA GLU A 585 3.59 -40.18 -3.58
C GLU A 585 2.18 -40.61 -4.00
N GLY A 586 2.09 -41.73 -4.73
CA GLY A 586 0.84 -42.22 -5.30
C GLY A 586 0.18 -41.21 -6.25
N SER A 587 -0.93 -40.62 -5.80
CA SER A 587 -1.75 -39.64 -6.52
C SER A 587 -1.65 -38.21 -5.95
N VAL A 588 -0.73 -37.97 -5.01
CA VAL A 588 -0.47 -36.63 -4.44
C VAL A 588 0.71 -36.00 -5.16
N TYR A 589 0.56 -34.75 -5.59
CA TYR A 589 1.54 -34.00 -6.38
C TYR A 589 2.07 -32.81 -5.56
N GLU A 590 2.97 -33.10 -4.63
CA GLU A 590 3.53 -32.14 -3.68
C GLU A 590 5.02 -31.94 -3.91
N PHE A 591 5.53 -30.73 -3.63
CA PHE A 591 6.95 -30.43 -3.59
C PHE A 591 7.30 -29.47 -2.45
N ASP A 592 8.49 -29.63 -1.86
CA ASP A 592 9.04 -28.67 -0.90
C ASP A 592 9.83 -27.58 -1.62
N ILE A 593 9.75 -26.34 -1.13
CA ILE A 593 10.76 -25.30 -1.37
C ILE A 593 11.38 -24.90 -0.02
N LEU A 594 12.70 -24.75 0.01
CA LEU A 594 13.47 -24.32 1.19
C LEU A 594 14.26 -23.05 0.87
N THR A 595 14.19 -22.07 1.76
CA THR A 595 15.07 -20.89 1.80
C THR A 595 15.96 -20.96 3.05
N LEU A 596 16.78 -19.94 3.30
CA LEU A 596 17.50 -19.78 4.57
C LEU A 596 16.56 -19.63 5.78
N THR A 597 15.39 -19.01 5.64
CA THR A 597 14.47 -18.74 6.76
C THR A 597 13.30 -19.73 6.88
N ASP A 598 12.80 -20.26 5.76
CA ASP A 598 11.48 -20.88 5.70
C ASP A 598 11.49 -22.26 5.04
N LYS A 599 10.39 -23.00 5.27
CA LYS A 599 9.95 -24.12 4.45
C LYS A 599 8.55 -23.81 3.91
N LEU A 600 8.41 -23.92 2.60
CA LEU A 600 7.13 -23.94 1.88
C LEU A 600 6.83 -25.39 1.45
N ILE A 601 5.57 -25.79 1.57
CA ILE A 601 5.05 -27.05 1.06
C ILE A 601 4.05 -26.69 -0.04
N CYS A 602 4.26 -27.18 -1.25
CA CYS A 602 3.60 -26.69 -2.45
C CYS A 602 2.87 -27.83 -3.16
N ASN A 603 1.54 -27.72 -3.32
CA ASN A 603 0.69 -28.74 -3.93
C ASN A 603 0.17 -28.30 -5.31
N ALA A 604 0.20 -29.23 -6.26
CA ALA A 604 -0.28 -29.09 -7.63
C ALA A 604 -1.52 -29.97 -7.87
N ASN A 605 -2.40 -29.55 -8.78
CA ASN A 605 -3.67 -30.27 -9.04
C ASN A 605 -3.48 -31.56 -9.86
N ASN A 606 -2.42 -31.65 -10.67
CA ASN A 606 -2.06 -32.83 -11.45
C ASN A 606 -0.53 -32.88 -11.69
N ARG A 607 -0.04 -34.00 -12.24
CA ARG A 607 1.39 -34.24 -12.51
C ARG A 607 2.01 -33.25 -13.51
N GLU A 608 1.25 -32.87 -14.53
CA GLU A 608 1.65 -31.91 -15.56
C GLU A 608 1.90 -30.52 -14.94
N THR A 609 0.95 -30.04 -14.15
CA THR A 609 1.02 -28.78 -13.38
C THR A 609 2.23 -28.78 -12.44
N LEU A 610 2.48 -29.89 -11.73
CA LEU A 610 3.67 -30.06 -10.90
C LEU A 610 4.96 -29.89 -11.72
N LEU A 611 5.06 -30.57 -12.87
CA LEU A 611 6.22 -30.48 -13.75
C LEU A 611 6.42 -29.05 -14.26
N ILE A 612 5.37 -28.37 -14.72
CA ILE A 612 5.46 -26.95 -15.17
C ILE A 612 6.02 -26.05 -14.05
N HIS A 613 5.56 -26.23 -12.81
CA HIS A 613 6.04 -25.43 -11.68
C HIS A 613 7.50 -25.74 -11.31
N LEU A 614 7.89 -27.02 -11.28
CA LEU A 614 9.27 -27.43 -11.03
C LEU A 614 10.20 -26.95 -12.17
N LEU A 615 9.84 -27.12 -13.43
CA LEU A 615 10.62 -26.66 -14.59
C LEU A 615 10.87 -25.15 -14.54
N HIS A 616 9.85 -24.35 -14.19
CA HIS A 616 9.98 -22.91 -14.05
C HIS A 616 10.95 -22.53 -12.91
N ILE A 617 10.77 -23.10 -11.71
CA ILE A 617 11.66 -22.82 -10.57
C ILE A 617 13.11 -23.26 -10.87
N LEU A 618 13.29 -24.45 -11.46
CA LEU A 618 14.62 -24.99 -11.74
C LEU A 618 15.37 -24.23 -12.84
N LYS A 619 14.66 -23.61 -13.81
CA LYS A 619 15.26 -22.69 -14.79
C LYS A 619 15.71 -21.35 -14.20
N VAL A 620 15.22 -20.97 -13.01
CA VAL A 620 15.63 -19.74 -12.31
C VAL A 620 16.78 -20.01 -11.33
N VAL A 621 16.75 -21.12 -10.59
CA VAL A 621 17.76 -21.38 -9.53
C VAL A 621 19.06 -22.03 -10.03
N LEU A 622 19.03 -22.75 -11.17
CA LEU A 622 20.21 -23.44 -11.70
C LEU A 622 21.05 -22.50 -12.59
N PRO A 623 22.39 -22.54 -12.48
CA PRO A 623 23.27 -21.68 -13.29
C PRO A 623 23.37 -22.17 -14.75
N GLY A 624 23.22 -21.23 -15.69
CA GLY A 624 23.34 -21.46 -17.12
C GLY A 624 22.04 -21.92 -17.80
N SER A 625 22.10 -22.19 -19.11
CA SER A 625 20.95 -22.69 -19.87
C SER A 625 20.70 -24.17 -19.55
N VAL A 626 19.55 -24.45 -18.93
CA VAL A 626 19.11 -25.80 -18.55
C VAL A 626 17.97 -26.24 -19.46
N GLU A 627 18.14 -27.37 -20.13
CA GLU A 627 17.14 -27.95 -21.03
C GLU A 627 16.05 -28.68 -20.23
N ASP A 628 14.80 -28.67 -20.70
CA ASP A 628 13.69 -29.33 -19.98
C ASP A 628 13.92 -30.84 -19.79
N ALA A 629 14.66 -31.48 -20.69
CA ALA A 629 15.08 -32.88 -20.60
C ALA A 629 16.09 -33.16 -19.46
N GLU A 630 16.81 -32.15 -18.97
CA GLU A 630 17.78 -32.26 -17.87
C GLU A 630 17.09 -32.21 -16.50
N VAL A 631 16.01 -31.45 -16.38
CA VAL A 631 15.25 -31.24 -15.14
C VAL A 631 13.98 -32.11 -15.02
N THR A 632 13.48 -32.70 -16.11
CA THR A 632 12.34 -33.62 -16.09
C THR A 632 12.64 -34.88 -15.25
N GLY A 633 11.87 -35.11 -14.19
CA GLY A 633 12.06 -36.29 -13.31
C GLY A 633 13.19 -36.16 -12.30
N VAL A 634 13.59 -34.93 -11.96
CA VAL A 634 14.44 -34.64 -10.81
C VAL A 634 13.65 -34.81 -9.51
N LEU A 635 14.24 -35.54 -8.55
CA LEU A 635 13.68 -35.82 -7.23
C LEU A 635 14.09 -34.79 -6.17
N ALA A 636 15.28 -34.21 -6.32
CA ALA A 636 15.82 -33.20 -5.42
C ALA A 636 16.79 -32.27 -6.14
N VAL A 637 16.74 -30.98 -5.82
CA VAL A 637 17.78 -29.99 -6.16
C VAL A 637 18.24 -29.31 -4.88
N SER A 638 19.53 -29.09 -4.72
CA SER A 638 20.08 -28.35 -3.57
C SER A 638 21.39 -27.66 -3.92
N ARG A 639 21.59 -26.46 -3.37
CA ARG A 639 22.88 -25.76 -3.36
C ARG A 639 23.72 -26.31 -2.22
N VAL A 640 24.95 -26.73 -2.50
CA VAL A 640 25.84 -27.38 -1.53
C VAL A 640 27.28 -26.93 -1.70
N SER A 641 28.05 -27.00 -0.61
CA SER A 641 29.51 -26.93 -0.66
C SER A 641 30.08 -28.32 -0.92
N MET A 642 30.63 -28.55 -2.11
CA MET A 642 31.23 -29.84 -2.50
C MET A 642 32.75 -29.81 -2.29
N ARG A 643 33.31 -30.88 -1.72
CA ARG A 643 34.73 -31.22 -1.81
C ARG A 643 34.91 -32.55 -2.56
N GLU A 644 36.06 -32.72 -3.20
CA GLU A 644 36.46 -33.95 -3.88
C GLU A 644 37.77 -34.50 -3.29
N GLY A 645 37.78 -35.81 -2.99
CA GLY A 645 38.93 -36.53 -2.46
C GLY A 645 39.49 -35.91 -1.18
N SER A 646 40.81 -35.70 -1.14
CA SER A 646 41.54 -35.02 -0.06
C SER A 646 41.69 -33.51 -0.29
N GLY A 647 40.90 -32.90 -1.18
CA GLY A 647 40.95 -31.48 -1.49
C GLY A 647 40.65 -30.59 -0.27
N LEU A 648 41.54 -29.62 -0.01
CA LEU A 648 41.43 -28.68 1.11
C LEU A 648 40.44 -27.52 0.86
N GLN A 649 39.79 -27.48 -0.30
CA GLN A 649 38.89 -26.40 -0.70
C GLN A 649 37.52 -26.97 -1.10
N TYR A 650 36.47 -26.34 -0.56
CA TYR A 650 35.10 -26.57 -0.99
C TYR A 650 34.75 -25.63 -2.14
N THR A 651 33.94 -26.10 -3.08
CA THR A 651 33.35 -25.30 -4.17
C THR A 651 31.84 -25.33 -4.09
N GLU A 652 31.19 -24.17 -4.18
CA GLU A 652 29.73 -24.08 -4.21
C GLU A 652 29.18 -24.59 -5.56
N VAL A 653 28.25 -25.53 -5.51
CA VAL A 653 27.70 -26.22 -6.68
C VAL A 653 26.21 -26.49 -6.45
N TRP A 654 25.42 -26.38 -7.52
CA TRP A 654 24.04 -26.83 -7.53
C TRP A 654 23.98 -28.30 -7.94
N VAL A 655 23.29 -29.12 -7.17
CA VAL A 655 23.24 -30.58 -7.35
C VAL A 655 21.80 -31.02 -7.53
N ALA A 656 21.50 -31.65 -8.66
CA ALA A 656 20.21 -32.23 -8.97
C ALA A 656 20.28 -33.77 -9.01
N LEU A 657 19.32 -34.43 -8.38
CA LEU A 657 19.25 -35.88 -8.22
C LEU A 657 18.11 -36.45 -9.07
N ARG A 658 18.42 -37.44 -9.92
CA ARG A 658 17.45 -38.19 -10.76
C ARG A 658 17.53 -39.68 -10.44
N ALA A 659 16.58 -40.47 -10.94
CA ALA A 659 16.63 -41.93 -10.77
C ALA A 659 17.92 -42.50 -11.39
N GLY A 660 18.77 -43.12 -10.57
CA GLY A 660 20.08 -43.65 -10.97
C GLY A 660 21.17 -42.64 -11.32
N GLU A 661 20.96 -41.32 -11.14
CA GLU A 661 21.90 -40.31 -11.65
C GLU A 661 21.99 -39.04 -10.78
N LEU A 662 23.16 -38.40 -10.83
CA LEU A 662 23.46 -37.13 -10.19
C LEU A 662 23.97 -36.12 -11.23
N LEU A 663 23.43 -34.91 -11.23
CA LEU A 663 23.83 -33.81 -12.10
C LEU A 663 24.45 -32.69 -11.26
N LEU A 664 25.63 -32.23 -11.68
CA LEU A 664 26.37 -31.13 -11.06
C LEU A 664 26.34 -29.90 -11.99
N PHE A 665 25.87 -28.78 -11.45
CA PHE A 665 25.81 -27.48 -12.12
C PHE A 665 26.74 -26.50 -11.38
N PRO A 666 27.97 -26.28 -11.87
CA PRO A 666 28.93 -25.37 -11.24
C PRO A 666 28.39 -23.93 -11.19
N THR A 667 28.69 -23.23 -10.09
CA THR A 667 28.43 -21.77 -9.98
C THR A 667 29.43 -20.93 -10.81
N ASP A 668 30.58 -21.52 -11.15
CA ASP A 668 31.62 -20.95 -12.00
C ASP A 668 31.29 -21.24 -13.48
N PRO A 669 30.97 -20.21 -14.30
CA PRO A 669 30.55 -20.39 -15.69
C PRO A 669 31.67 -20.89 -16.63
N LEU A 670 32.92 -20.97 -16.15
CA LEU A 670 34.02 -21.58 -16.89
C LEU A 670 34.10 -23.11 -16.74
N LYS A 671 33.28 -23.70 -15.86
CA LYS A 671 33.22 -25.15 -15.62
C LYS A 671 31.98 -25.76 -16.25
N ALA A 672 32.18 -26.83 -17.02
CA ALA A 672 31.08 -27.57 -17.64
C ALA A 672 30.22 -28.31 -16.61
N LYS A 673 28.92 -28.46 -16.90
CA LYS A 673 28.01 -29.33 -16.16
C LYS A 673 28.43 -30.80 -16.27
N GLU A 674 28.36 -31.54 -15.17
CA GLU A 674 28.80 -32.93 -15.06
C GLU A 674 27.64 -33.87 -14.68
N ARG A 675 27.68 -35.12 -15.18
CA ARG A 675 26.66 -36.16 -14.95
C ARG A 675 27.34 -37.43 -14.44
N LEU A 676 26.90 -37.93 -13.29
CA LEU A 676 27.49 -39.05 -12.57
C LEU A 676 26.46 -40.16 -12.36
N ALA A 677 26.83 -41.41 -12.61
CA ALA A 677 25.95 -42.56 -12.45
C ALA A 677 25.95 -43.07 -11.00
N LEU A 678 24.75 -43.27 -10.45
CA LEU A 678 24.51 -43.82 -9.12
C LEU A 678 24.16 -45.31 -9.22
N SER A 679 24.73 -46.12 -8.32
CA SER A 679 24.39 -47.54 -8.17
C SER A 679 23.93 -47.85 -6.74
N ALA A 680 23.08 -48.86 -6.59
CA ALA A 680 22.70 -49.44 -5.30
C ALA A 680 23.89 -50.11 -4.57
N ASP A 681 24.97 -50.44 -5.28
CA ASP A 681 26.17 -51.10 -4.73
C ASP A 681 27.24 -50.11 -4.23
N GLN A 682 27.07 -48.81 -4.51
CA GLN A 682 27.96 -47.75 -4.04
C GLN A 682 27.71 -47.43 -2.56
N HIS A 683 28.77 -47.01 -1.86
CA HIS A 683 28.68 -46.65 -0.44
C HIS A 683 28.40 -45.16 -0.28
N TYR A 684 27.35 -44.85 0.48
CA TYR A 684 26.90 -43.50 0.81
C TYR A 684 26.85 -43.37 2.34
N ASN A 685 27.48 -42.33 2.90
CA ASN A 685 27.54 -42.08 4.33
C ASN A 685 26.91 -40.72 4.67
N LEU A 686 26.17 -40.65 5.78
CA LEU A 686 25.62 -39.41 6.32
C LEU A 686 26.37 -39.03 7.61
N ASN A 687 27.07 -37.90 7.58
CA ASN A 687 27.61 -37.24 8.76
C ASN A 687 26.63 -36.14 9.21
N SER A 688 25.78 -36.48 10.18
CA SER A 688 24.77 -35.58 10.74
C SER A 688 25.32 -34.48 11.66
N ALA A 689 26.61 -34.48 12.00
CA ALA A 689 27.24 -33.42 12.80
C ALA A 689 27.69 -32.25 11.91
N ASP A 690 28.34 -32.57 10.79
CA ASP A 690 28.86 -31.58 9.83
C ASP A 690 27.90 -31.34 8.65
N ASN A 691 26.64 -31.77 8.75
CA ASN A 691 25.61 -31.73 7.69
C ASN A 691 26.11 -32.22 6.32
N THR A 692 26.91 -33.29 6.30
CA THR A 692 27.66 -33.71 5.12
C THR A 692 27.25 -35.12 4.66
N VAL A 693 27.01 -35.28 3.35
CA VAL A 693 26.82 -36.58 2.69
C VAL A 693 28.06 -36.95 1.90
N GLU A 694 28.66 -38.09 2.18
CA GLU A 694 29.82 -38.60 1.44
C GLU A 694 29.42 -39.79 0.55
N MET A 695 29.99 -39.86 -0.65
CA MET A 695 29.67 -40.88 -1.65
C MET A 695 30.91 -41.30 -2.44
N VAL A 696 31.07 -42.60 -2.64
CA VAL A 696 32.18 -43.19 -3.41
C VAL A 696 31.66 -43.63 -4.78
N LEU A 697 32.04 -42.88 -5.81
CA LEU A 697 31.61 -43.01 -7.20
C LEU A 697 32.77 -43.53 -8.05
N GLY A 698 33.02 -44.84 -7.97
CA GLY A 698 34.20 -45.46 -8.56
C GLY A 698 35.46 -45.06 -7.79
N GLU A 699 36.42 -44.43 -8.47
CA GLU A 699 37.66 -43.92 -7.85
C GLU A 699 37.48 -42.53 -7.21
N ARG A 700 36.38 -41.82 -7.48
CA ARG A 700 36.12 -40.47 -6.95
C ARG A 700 35.32 -40.54 -5.65
N THR A 701 35.78 -39.85 -4.61
CA THR A 701 35.01 -39.62 -3.39
C THR A 701 34.52 -38.18 -3.39
N LEU A 702 33.19 -37.99 -3.45
CA LEU A 702 32.56 -36.68 -3.32
C LEU A 702 31.95 -36.54 -1.93
N SER A 703 31.97 -35.32 -1.41
CA SER A 703 31.46 -35.01 -0.06
C SER A 703 30.75 -33.66 -0.12
N LEU A 704 29.43 -33.70 0.08
CA LEU A 704 28.47 -32.62 -0.14
C LEU A 704 27.99 -32.09 1.22
N GLN A 705 28.37 -30.86 1.57
CA GLN A 705 27.95 -30.19 2.79
C GLN A 705 26.74 -29.28 2.54
N PHE A 706 25.71 -29.45 3.37
CA PHE A 706 24.43 -28.73 3.29
C PHE A 706 24.32 -27.70 4.43
N GLU A 707 23.75 -26.54 4.13
CA GLU A 707 23.54 -25.46 5.12
C GLU A 707 22.62 -25.88 6.29
N LYS A 708 21.70 -26.83 6.07
CA LYS A 708 20.70 -27.28 7.05
C LYS A 708 20.70 -28.79 7.24
N GLN A 709 20.70 -29.24 8.50
CA GLN A 709 20.63 -30.66 8.87
C GLN A 709 19.38 -31.37 8.34
N SER A 710 18.23 -30.69 8.31
CA SER A 710 16.96 -31.19 7.77
C SER A 710 16.99 -31.37 6.24
N SER A 711 17.73 -30.50 5.54
CA SER A 711 18.01 -30.59 4.11
C SER A 711 18.92 -31.79 3.83
N CYS A 712 20.07 -31.88 4.51
CA CYS A 712 21.01 -33.00 4.44
C CYS A 712 20.33 -34.38 4.62
N THR A 713 19.53 -34.51 5.70
CA THR A 713 18.83 -35.76 6.04
C THR A 713 17.77 -36.13 5.00
N SER A 714 17.00 -35.14 4.49
CA SER A 714 16.00 -35.37 3.42
C SER A 714 16.68 -35.80 2.12
N TRP A 715 17.76 -35.13 1.75
CA TRP A 715 18.50 -35.38 0.52
C TRP A 715 19.16 -36.76 0.53
N TYR A 716 19.76 -37.18 1.64
CA TYR A 716 20.32 -38.53 1.82
C TYR A 716 19.27 -39.65 1.67
N GLY A 717 18.06 -39.45 2.21
CA GLY A 717 16.94 -40.39 2.01
C GLY A 717 16.52 -40.51 0.54
N LEU A 718 16.48 -39.39 -0.18
CA LEU A 718 16.19 -39.37 -1.61
C LEU A 718 17.32 -39.99 -2.45
N LEU A 719 18.59 -39.77 -2.08
CA LEU A 719 19.76 -40.41 -2.71
C LEU A 719 19.67 -41.94 -2.64
N GLN A 720 19.35 -42.49 -1.46
CA GLN A 720 19.16 -43.94 -1.28
C GLN A 720 17.98 -44.47 -2.12
N ARG A 721 16.90 -43.70 -2.30
CA ARG A 721 15.78 -44.05 -3.18
C ARG A 721 16.21 -44.01 -4.66
N ALA A 722 16.92 -42.97 -5.08
CA ALA A 722 17.41 -42.78 -6.45
C ALA A 722 18.39 -43.89 -6.88
N ALA A 723 19.34 -44.24 -6.02
CA ALA A 723 20.31 -45.32 -6.27
C ALA A 723 19.66 -46.71 -6.39
N ARG A 724 18.57 -46.97 -5.65
CA ARG A 724 17.79 -48.23 -5.76
C ARG A 724 16.91 -48.28 -7.01
N LEU A 725 16.58 -47.13 -7.59
CA LEU A 725 15.83 -46.99 -8.85
C LEU A 725 16.75 -46.97 -10.09
N ALA A 726 18.07 -47.05 -9.90
CA ALA A 726 19.01 -47.22 -11.00
C ALA A 726 18.69 -48.53 -11.78
N PRO A 727 18.64 -48.49 -13.12
CA PRO A 727 18.46 -49.71 -13.90
C PRO A 727 19.65 -50.64 -13.67
N ARG A 728 19.39 -51.86 -13.18
CA ARG A 728 20.44 -52.89 -13.09
C ARG A 728 21.03 -53.12 -14.47
N ALA A 729 22.37 -53.16 -14.56
CA ALA A 729 23.09 -53.36 -15.80
C ALA A 729 22.96 -54.80 -16.34
N SER A 730 21.77 -55.15 -16.85
CA SER A 730 21.55 -56.33 -17.68
C SER A 730 22.26 -56.15 -19.01
N GLN A 731 23.14 -57.09 -19.37
CA GLN A 731 24.06 -56.96 -20.49
C GLN A 731 23.34 -56.90 -21.85
N GLY A 732 23.58 -55.83 -22.61
CA GLY A 732 23.54 -55.81 -24.07
C GLY A 732 22.17 -55.73 -24.77
N GLN A 733 21.79 -54.52 -25.17
CA GLN A 733 21.02 -54.26 -26.40
C GLN A 733 21.45 -52.90 -27.00
N PRO A 734 21.25 -52.67 -28.32
CA PRO A 734 21.85 -51.54 -29.05
C PRO A 734 21.13 -50.19 -28.81
N PRO A 735 21.77 -49.05 -29.11
CA PRO A 735 21.19 -47.73 -28.90
C PRO A 735 19.95 -47.47 -29.77
N PHE A 736 18.87 -47.03 -29.14
CA PHE A 736 17.74 -46.39 -29.82
C PHE A 736 18.10 -44.93 -30.18
N PRO A 737 17.43 -44.32 -31.18
CA PRO A 737 17.93 -43.13 -31.84
C PRO A 737 17.80 -41.85 -31.02
N GLU A 738 18.66 -40.88 -31.35
CA GLU A 738 18.71 -39.56 -30.73
C GLU A 738 17.42 -38.75 -30.98
N PRO A 739 16.95 -37.96 -30.00
CA PRO A 739 15.81 -37.07 -30.20
C PRO A 739 16.20 -35.88 -31.09
N ARG A 740 15.39 -35.59 -32.11
CA ARG A 740 15.60 -34.42 -32.97
C ARG A 740 15.26 -33.13 -32.23
N THR A 741 16.14 -32.14 -32.32
CA THR A 741 15.92 -30.80 -31.79
C THR A 741 14.90 -30.01 -32.62
N SER A 742 14.12 -29.15 -31.97
CA SER A 742 12.97 -28.43 -32.55
C SER A 742 13.35 -27.18 -33.36
N CYS A 743 14.47 -27.23 -34.09
CA CYS A 743 15.07 -26.05 -34.74
C CYS A 743 14.92 -26.02 -36.28
N ASP A 744 14.69 -27.16 -36.93
CA ASP A 744 14.81 -27.31 -38.40
C ASP A 744 13.65 -26.70 -39.22
N THR A 745 12.60 -26.19 -38.58
CA THR A 745 11.35 -25.72 -39.22
C THR A 745 11.24 -24.20 -39.39
N VAL A 746 12.18 -23.41 -38.86
CA VAL A 746 12.16 -21.94 -38.95
C VAL A 746 13.10 -21.45 -40.06
N PRO A 747 12.69 -20.54 -40.96
CA PRO A 747 13.54 -20.06 -42.04
C PRO A 747 14.87 -19.48 -41.54
N PRO A 748 16.04 -19.97 -42.00
CA PRO A 748 17.35 -19.54 -41.48
C PRO A 748 17.60 -18.03 -41.56
N ALA A 749 17.04 -17.36 -42.58
CA ALA A 749 17.07 -15.91 -42.72
C ALA A 749 16.38 -15.17 -41.56
N VAL A 750 15.25 -15.69 -41.06
CA VAL A 750 14.51 -15.16 -39.91
C VAL A 750 15.29 -15.45 -38.63
N GLN A 751 15.74 -16.70 -38.44
CA GLN A 751 16.50 -17.11 -37.26
C GLN A 751 17.79 -16.31 -37.09
N LYS A 752 18.54 -16.07 -38.17
CA LYS A 752 19.78 -15.30 -38.15
C LYS A 752 19.54 -13.82 -37.81
N CYS A 753 18.50 -13.19 -38.37
CA CYS A 753 18.12 -11.83 -38.00
C CYS A 753 17.74 -11.71 -36.51
N ILE A 754 16.97 -12.68 -36.01
CA ILE A 754 16.56 -12.75 -34.60
C ILE A 754 17.79 -12.93 -33.70
N GLY A 755 18.67 -13.89 -33.98
CA GLY A 755 19.89 -14.13 -33.21
C GLY A 755 20.84 -12.92 -33.16
N HIS A 756 21.03 -12.23 -34.29
CA HIS A 756 21.86 -11.02 -34.34
C HIS A 756 21.29 -9.87 -33.50
N ILE A 757 19.97 -9.65 -33.56
CA ILE A 757 19.30 -8.62 -32.78
C ILE A 757 19.25 -8.99 -31.29
N MET A 758 19.10 -10.27 -30.94
CA MET A 758 19.23 -10.77 -29.56
C MET A 758 20.62 -10.52 -28.99
N THR A 759 21.68 -10.72 -29.79
CA THR A 759 23.08 -10.59 -29.33
C THR A 759 23.53 -9.13 -29.23
N HIS A 760 23.15 -8.29 -30.21
CA HIS A 760 23.71 -6.94 -30.37
C HIS A 760 22.68 -5.80 -30.28
N GLY A 761 21.40 -6.10 -30.52
CA GLY A 761 20.39 -5.06 -30.82
C GLY A 761 19.41 -4.72 -29.70
N LEU A 762 19.32 -5.52 -28.62
CA LEU A 762 18.26 -5.38 -27.60
C LEU A 762 18.21 -4.02 -26.88
N LYS A 763 19.27 -3.22 -26.91
CA LYS A 763 19.36 -1.90 -26.27
C LYS A 763 19.14 -0.72 -27.23
N VAL A 764 19.08 -0.95 -28.55
CA VAL A 764 19.02 0.12 -29.57
C VAL A 764 17.68 0.86 -29.52
N GLU A 765 17.70 2.16 -29.23
CA GLU A 765 16.48 2.96 -29.04
C GLU A 765 15.60 2.96 -30.29
N GLY A 766 14.33 2.59 -30.13
CA GLY A 766 13.34 2.57 -31.20
C GLY A 766 13.48 1.39 -32.16
N LEU A 767 14.11 0.28 -31.74
CA LEU A 767 14.17 -0.98 -32.48
C LEU A 767 12.80 -1.36 -33.08
N TYR A 768 12.77 -1.81 -34.33
CA TYR A 768 11.57 -2.02 -35.17
C TYR A 768 10.68 -0.79 -35.45
N ARG A 769 10.60 0.22 -34.57
CA ARG A 769 9.83 1.46 -34.81
C ARG A 769 10.54 2.41 -35.78
N ARG A 770 11.85 2.61 -35.61
CA ARG A 770 12.69 3.35 -36.56
C ARG A 770 12.90 2.51 -37.82
N CYS A 771 12.92 3.16 -38.97
CA CYS A 771 13.16 2.51 -40.26
C CYS A 771 14.66 2.36 -40.53
N GLY A 772 15.04 1.22 -41.09
CA GLY A 772 16.33 1.04 -41.73
C GLY A 772 16.47 1.80 -43.05
N MET A 773 17.70 1.93 -43.54
CA MET A 773 17.99 2.55 -44.82
C MET A 773 17.51 1.66 -45.96
N VAL A 774 16.40 2.04 -46.61
CA VAL A 774 15.69 1.26 -47.65
C VAL A 774 16.61 0.53 -48.61
N LYS A 775 17.67 1.17 -49.14
CA LYS A 775 18.64 0.54 -50.05
C LYS A 775 19.42 -0.61 -49.39
N LYS A 776 19.99 -0.42 -48.20
CA LYS A 776 20.67 -1.48 -47.45
C LYS A 776 19.67 -2.57 -47.04
N THR A 777 18.48 -2.20 -46.57
CA THR A 777 17.43 -3.16 -46.20
C THR A 777 17.07 -4.07 -47.39
N SER A 778 16.83 -3.53 -48.58
CA SER A 778 16.52 -4.36 -49.76
C SER A 778 17.70 -5.23 -50.20
N GLN A 779 18.94 -4.71 -50.15
CA GLN A 779 20.15 -5.50 -50.45
C GLN A 779 20.34 -6.65 -49.43
N LEU A 780 20.07 -6.38 -48.16
CA LEU A 780 20.19 -7.35 -47.08
C LEU A 780 19.09 -8.42 -47.14
N VAL A 781 17.85 -8.04 -47.46
CA VAL A 781 16.75 -8.99 -47.71
C VAL A 781 17.11 -9.94 -48.85
N GLU A 782 17.70 -9.43 -49.94
CA GLU A 782 18.11 -10.28 -51.07
C GLU A 782 19.27 -11.21 -50.69
N ALA A 783 20.29 -10.71 -49.99
CA ALA A 783 21.40 -11.53 -49.50
C ALA A 783 20.94 -12.63 -48.51
N LEU A 784 19.99 -12.31 -47.62
CA LEU A 784 19.38 -13.26 -46.68
C LEU A 784 18.50 -14.30 -47.38
N ARG A 785 17.86 -13.95 -48.51
CA ARG A 785 17.11 -14.90 -49.35
C ARG A 785 18.03 -15.85 -50.13
N SER A 786 19.14 -15.34 -50.67
CA SER A 786 20.01 -16.09 -51.56
C SER A 786 21.05 -16.94 -50.81
N SER A 787 21.55 -16.50 -49.66
CA SER A 787 22.55 -17.23 -48.85
C SER A 787 22.51 -16.77 -47.38
N PRO A 788 21.55 -17.26 -46.58
CA PRO A 788 21.34 -16.82 -45.20
C PRO A 788 22.62 -16.78 -44.37
N ASP A 789 23.39 -17.88 -44.37
CA ASP A 789 24.55 -18.06 -43.50
C ASP A 789 25.71 -17.10 -43.80
N THR A 790 25.87 -16.69 -45.06
CA THR A 790 26.93 -15.77 -45.50
C THR A 790 26.53 -14.30 -45.47
N ALA A 791 25.25 -13.96 -45.36
CA ALA A 791 24.78 -12.58 -45.32
C ALA A 791 25.42 -11.81 -44.14
N VAL A 792 26.10 -10.70 -44.41
CA VAL A 792 26.77 -9.89 -43.37
C VAL A 792 25.75 -9.00 -42.67
N LEU A 793 25.76 -9.02 -41.34
CA LEU A 793 24.92 -8.19 -40.49
C LEU A 793 25.79 -7.20 -39.70
N GLU A 794 25.53 -5.91 -39.89
CA GLU A 794 26.25 -4.82 -39.21
C GLU A 794 25.79 -4.70 -37.75
N THR A 795 26.71 -4.41 -36.83
CA THR A 795 26.49 -4.41 -35.37
C THR A 795 26.27 -3.03 -34.74
N ASP A 796 26.36 -1.96 -35.53
CA ASP A 796 26.04 -0.60 -35.08
C ASP A 796 24.53 -0.35 -35.06
N ASP A 797 24.08 0.70 -34.36
CA ASP A 797 22.66 1.09 -34.26
C ASP A 797 21.93 1.10 -35.61
N GLN A 798 22.54 1.58 -36.69
CA GLN A 798 21.89 1.62 -38.00
C GLN A 798 21.87 0.23 -38.65
N GLY A 799 22.95 -0.54 -38.55
CA GLY A 799 23.00 -1.95 -38.94
C GLY A 799 21.91 -2.82 -38.27
N ILE A 800 21.65 -2.58 -36.99
CA ILE A 800 20.58 -3.23 -36.22
C ILE A 800 19.19 -2.81 -36.72
N LEU A 801 18.97 -1.52 -37.03
CA LEU A 801 17.70 -1.05 -37.59
C LEU A 801 17.44 -1.53 -39.02
N ASP A 802 18.51 -1.67 -39.81
CA ASP A 802 18.47 -2.26 -41.16
C ASP A 802 18.13 -3.75 -41.08
N THR A 803 18.72 -4.49 -40.15
CA THR A 803 18.41 -5.90 -39.86
C THR A 803 16.98 -6.07 -39.35
N GLY A 804 16.53 -5.22 -38.42
CA GLY A 804 15.16 -5.24 -37.89
C GLY A 804 14.10 -4.87 -38.93
N SER A 805 14.48 -4.06 -39.94
CA SER A 805 13.63 -3.75 -41.09
C SER A 805 13.60 -4.89 -42.10
N ALA A 806 14.74 -5.56 -42.33
CA ALA A 806 14.85 -6.74 -43.17
C ALA A 806 14.00 -7.90 -42.62
N LEU A 807 14.04 -8.15 -41.31
CA LEU A 807 13.22 -9.18 -40.66
C LEU A 807 11.72 -8.96 -40.90
N LYS A 808 11.20 -7.75 -40.66
CA LYS A 808 9.79 -7.42 -40.93
C LYS A 808 9.43 -7.60 -42.40
N GLN A 809 10.36 -7.27 -43.31
CA GLN A 809 10.14 -7.45 -44.74
C GLN A 809 10.13 -8.94 -45.14
N LEU A 810 11.07 -9.76 -44.64
CA LEU A 810 11.10 -11.20 -44.88
C LEU A 810 9.79 -11.87 -44.43
N ILE A 811 9.30 -11.53 -43.23
CA ILE A 811 8.03 -12.05 -42.70
C ILE A 811 6.87 -11.66 -43.64
N ARG A 812 6.67 -10.37 -43.88
CA ARG A 812 5.52 -9.88 -44.67
C ARG A 812 5.55 -10.35 -46.13
N ASP A 813 6.71 -10.43 -46.75
CA ASP A 813 6.86 -10.69 -48.19
C ASP A 813 6.95 -12.19 -48.53
N GLN A 814 7.25 -13.08 -47.58
CA GLN A 814 7.47 -14.52 -47.86
C GLN A 814 6.70 -15.48 -46.94
N LEU A 815 6.20 -15.03 -45.79
CA LEU A 815 5.61 -15.91 -44.79
C LEU A 815 4.19 -15.47 -44.45
N GLU A 816 3.20 -16.16 -45.03
CA GLU A 816 1.79 -16.04 -44.62
C GLU A 816 1.59 -16.77 -43.27
N LEU A 817 2.19 -16.22 -42.20
CA LEU A 817 2.19 -16.80 -40.85
C LEU A 817 0.77 -17.00 -40.31
N ILE A 818 -0.20 -16.21 -40.80
CA ILE A 818 -1.62 -16.34 -40.51
C ILE A 818 -2.38 -16.36 -41.85
N PRO A 819 -2.76 -17.55 -42.35
CA PRO A 819 -3.50 -17.71 -43.60
C PRO A 819 -4.78 -16.88 -43.65
N GLN A 820 -5.08 -16.24 -44.78
CA GLN A 820 -6.27 -15.38 -44.98
C GLN A 820 -7.56 -16.06 -44.48
N GLY A 821 -7.77 -17.35 -44.83
CA GLY A 821 -8.96 -18.12 -44.44
C GLY A 821 -9.15 -18.36 -42.93
N LEU A 822 -8.15 -18.06 -42.09
CA LEU A 822 -8.27 -18.12 -40.63
C LEU A 822 -8.45 -16.73 -39.98
N LYS A 823 -8.24 -15.62 -40.70
CA LYS A 823 -8.23 -14.27 -40.10
C LYS A 823 -9.55 -13.88 -39.44
N ASP A 824 -10.69 -14.27 -40.02
CA ASP A 824 -12.00 -14.03 -39.39
C ASP A 824 -12.15 -14.75 -38.04
N GLN A 825 -11.53 -15.93 -37.88
CA GLN A 825 -11.51 -16.66 -36.61
C GLN A 825 -10.62 -15.95 -35.59
N TRP A 826 -9.47 -15.42 -36.02
CA TRP A 826 -8.59 -14.60 -35.17
C TRP A 826 -9.27 -13.30 -34.72
N VAL A 827 -10.01 -12.61 -35.60
CA VAL A 827 -10.81 -11.42 -35.26
C VAL A 827 -11.90 -11.75 -34.25
N LYS A 828 -12.68 -12.83 -34.49
CA LYS A 828 -13.71 -13.31 -33.53
C LYS A 828 -13.09 -13.67 -32.17
N ALA A 829 -11.94 -14.33 -32.15
CA ALA A 829 -11.23 -14.67 -30.91
C ALA A 829 -10.75 -13.41 -30.16
N ALA A 830 -10.19 -12.42 -30.86
CA ALA A 830 -9.68 -11.19 -30.25
C ALA A 830 -10.79 -10.28 -29.68
N ALA A 831 -12.00 -10.37 -30.22
CA ALA A 831 -13.18 -9.62 -29.77
C ALA A 831 -13.81 -10.16 -28.46
N VAL A 832 -13.44 -11.36 -28.00
CA VAL A 832 -13.99 -11.94 -26.76
C VAL A 832 -13.54 -11.10 -25.54
N PRO A 833 -14.45 -10.64 -24.65
CA PRO A 833 -14.10 -9.69 -23.58
C PRO A 833 -13.16 -10.27 -22.51
N HIS A 834 -13.24 -11.57 -22.22
CA HIS A 834 -12.42 -12.21 -21.18
C HIS A 834 -11.09 -12.75 -21.73
N GLU A 835 -9.98 -12.25 -21.20
CA GLU A 835 -8.61 -12.56 -21.63
C GLU A 835 -8.28 -14.06 -21.63
N ALA A 836 -8.61 -14.80 -20.57
CA ALA A 836 -8.39 -16.25 -20.53
C ALA A 836 -9.12 -17.03 -21.65
N LEU A 837 -10.28 -16.54 -22.12
CA LEU A 837 -10.98 -17.13 -23.26
C LEU A 837 -10.36 -16.70 -24.60
N ARG A 838 -9.82 -15.48 -24.70
CA ARG A 838 -8.99 -15.06 -25.85
C ARG A 838 -7.77 -15.96 -26.00
N LEU A 839 -6.98 -16.11 -24.93
CA LEU A 839 -5.77 -16.95 -24.93
C LEU A 839 -6.07 -18.42 -25.26
N GLN A 840 -7.15 -18.99 -24.73
CA GLN A 840 -7.61 -20.34 -25.10
C GLN A 840 -8.04 -20.42 -26.57
N GLY A 841 -8.73 -19.40 -27.08
CA GLY A 841 -9.06 -19.27 -28.51
C GLY A 841 -7.81 -19.22 -29.39
N TYR A 842 -6.84 -18.39 -29.01
CA TYR A 842 -5.56 -18.28 -29.71
C TYR A 842 -4.81 -19.61 -29.71
N GLY A 843 -4.71 -20.32 -28.57
CA GLY A 843 -4.05 -21.63 -28.50
C GLY A 843 -4.76 -22.74 -29.31
N ARG A 844 -6.06 -22.60 -29.62
CA ARG A 844 -6.73 -23.47 -30.61
C ARG A 844 -6.35 -23.07 -32.04
N LEU A 845 -6.32 -21.78 -32.36
CA LEU A 845 -6.01 -21.29 -33.71
C LEU A 845 -4.51 -21.43 -34.07
N VAL A 846 -3.59 -21.28 -33.12
CA VAL A 846 -2.15 -21.60 -33.29
C VAL A 846 -1.95 -23.07 -33.69
N ARG A 847 -2.73 -23.99 -33.12
CA ARG A 847 -2.71 -25.42 -33.49
C ARG A 847 -3.31 -25.73 -34.87
N GLN A 848 -3.99 -24.78 -35.49
CA GLN A 848 -4.48 -24.87 -36.88
C GLN A 848 -3.51 -24.25 -37.90
N LEU A 849 -2.44 -23.58 -37.46
CA LEU A 849 -1.41 -23.05 -38.37
C LEU A 849 -0.51 -24.17 -38.92
N PRO A 850 0.00 -24.04 -40.16
CA PRO A 850 1.09 -24.88 -40.66
C PRO A 850 2.29 -24.86 -39.72
N LEU A 851 3.03 -25.98 -39.61
CA LEU A 851 4.15 -26.12 -38.66
C LEU A 851 5.20 -25.01 -38.81
N GLU A 852 5.65 -24.73 -40.04
CA GLU A 852 6.61 -23.65 -40.34
C GLU A 852 6.10 -22.27 -39.87
N SER A 853 4.82 -21.97 -40.15
CA SER A 853 4.16 -20.72 -39.71
C SER A 853 4.04 -20.65 -38.18
N ARG A 854 3.64 -21.75 -37.53
CA ARG A 854 3.48 -21.86 -36.08
C ARG A 854 4.82 -21.66 -35.36
N ASP A 855 5.85 -22.38 -35.79
CA ASP A 855 7.16 -22.40 -35.15
C ASP A 855 7.90 -21.08 -35.38
N THR A 856 7.78 -20.50 -36.58
CA THR A 856 8.32 -19.16 -36.87
C THR A 856 7.61 -18.08 -36.05
N LEU A 857 6.28 -18.17 -35.89
CA LEU A 857 5.50 -17.23 -35.08
C LEU A 857 5.82 -17.38 -33.58
N GLN A 858 6.06 -18.59 -33.09
CA GLN A 858 6.53 -18.85 -31.72
C GLN A 858 7.89 -18.18 -31.46
N VAL A 859 8.88 -18.40 -32.34
CA VAL A 859 10.22 -17.80 -32.23
C VAL A 859 10.15 -16.27 -32.36
N LEU A 860 9.31 -15.74 -33.25
CA LEU A 860 9.09 -14.29 -33.39
C LEU A 860 8.47 -13.68 -32.13
N CYS A 861 7.45 -14.29 -31.55
CA CYS A 861 6.78 -13.78 -30.35
C CYS A 861 7.69 -13.85 -29.11
N GLY A 862 8.48 -14.93 -28.96
CA GLY A 862 9.50 -15.03 -27.91
C GLY A 862 10.61 -13.99 -28.07
N HIS A 863 11.06 -13.73 -29.30
CA HIS A 863 12.01 -12.64 -29.59
C HIS A 863 11.45 -11.26 -29.24
N LEU A 864 10.22 -10.96 -29.65
CA LEU A 864 9.57 -9.68 -29.32
C LEU A 864 9.29 -9.54 -27.82
N TYR A 865 9.09 -10.63 -27.08
CA TYR A 865 9.05 -10.62 -25.62
C TYR A 865 10.39 -10.18 -25.02
N GLN A 866 11.52 -10.71 -25.50
CA GLN A 866 12.86 -10.32 -25.04
C GLN A 866 13.18 -8.86 -25.36
N VAL A 867 12.69 -8.33 -26.49
CA VAL A 867 12.81 -6.90 -26.82
C VAL A 867 12.04 -6.04 -25.81
N GLN A 868 10.80 -6.40 -25.43
CA GLN A 868 10.03 -5.57 -24.49
C GLN A 868 10.48 -5.69 -23.02
N VAL A 869 11.17 -6.77 -22.63
CA VAL A 869 11.88 -6.83 -21.33
C VAL A 869 12.91 -5.69 -21.24
N HIS A 870 13.59 -5.38 -22.33
CA HIS A 870 14.58 -4.30 -22.43
C HIS A 870 13.97 -2.91 -22.72
N SER A 871 12.65 -2.74 -22.58
CA SER A 871 11.91 -1.52 -22.97
C SER A 871 12.29 -0.26 -22.20
N GLN A 872 12.95 -0.36 -21.05
CA GLN A 872 13.50 0.81 -20.33
C GLN A 872 14.63 1.48 -21.12
N GLU A 873 15.47 0.69 -21.79
CA GLU A 873 16.58 1.18 -22.63
C GLU A 873 16.10 1.44 -24.05
N ASN A 874 15.53 0.43 -24.73
CA ASN A 874 15.19 0.53 -26.14
C ASN A 874 13.87 1.27 -26.45
N ARG A 875 13.09 1.64 -25.42
CA ARG A 875 11.77 2.34 -25.49
C ARG A 875 10.63 1.57 -26.17
N MET A 876 10.79 0.28 -26.42
CA MET A 876 9.82 -0.55 -27.15
C MET A 876 9.04 -1.49 -26.24
N THR A 877 7.98 -0.97 -25.61
CA THR A 877 7.01 -1.79 -24.85
C THR A 877 6.27 -2.78 -25.74
N ALA A 878 5.64 -3.81 -25.15
CA ALA A 878 4.80 -4.77 -25.88
C ALA A 878 3.70 -4.09 -26.73
N GLN A 879 3.14 -2.97 -26.26
CA GLN A 879 2.16 -2.17 -27.01
C GLN A 879 2.80 -1.47 -28.22
N ASN A 880 4.00 -0.90 -28.05
CA ASN A 880 4.74 -0.25 -29.14
C ASN A 880 5.16 -1.27 -30.22
N LEU A 881 5.56 -2.48 -29.82
CA LEU A 881 5.89 -3.58 -30.73
C LEU A 881 4.63 -4.10 -31.45
N ALA A 882 3.51 -4.29 -30.75
CA ALA A 882 2.25 -4.72 -31.36
C ALA A 882 1.80 -3.75 -32.48
N LEU A 883 1.79 -2.45 -32.21
CA LEU A 883 1.46 -1.41 -33.22
C LEU A 883 2.37 -1.45 -34.46
N VAL A 884 3.63 -1.89 -34.31
CA VAL A 884 4.60 -2.03 -35.41
C VAL A 884 4.43 -3.36 -36.17
N PHE A 885 3.99 -4.43 -35.51
CA PHE A 885 3.91 -5.78 -36.09
C PHE A 885 2.52 -6.17 -36.62
N VAL A 886 1.40 -5.57 -36.19
CA VAL A 886 0.08 -5.87 -36.80
C VAL A 886 0.07 -5.64 -38.32
N PRO A 887 0.62 -4.55 -38.89
CA PRO A 887 0.70 -4.38 -40.35
C PRO A 887 1.60 -5.41 -41.06
N THR A 888 2.50 -6.07 -40.31
CA THR A 888 3.39 -7.12 -40.81
C THR A 888 2.70 -8.49 -40.79
N LEU A 889 1.91 -8.79 -39.75
CA LEU A 889 1.28 -10.09 -39.51
C LEU A 889 -0.13 -10.21 -40.11
N PHE A 890 -0.93 -9.16 -40.07
CA PHE A 890 -2.36 -9.19 -40.46
C PHE A 890 -2.67 -8.40 -41.74
N GLN A 891 -1.76 -7.51 -42.16
CA GLN A 891 -1.83 -6.69 -43.38
C GLN A 891 -3.06 -5.76 -43.40
N GLU A 892 -4.16 -6.14 -44.06
CA GLU A 892 -5.35 -5.30 -44.24
C GLU A 892 -6.04 -4.92 -42.91
N LEU A 893 -5.92 -5.76 -41.87
CA LEU A 893 -6.41 -5.48 -40.53
C LEU A 893 -5.47 -4.58 -39.69
N ALA A 894 -4.50 -3.90 -40.32
CA ALA A 894 -3.52 -3.02 -39.67
C ALA A 894 -4.11 -2.03 -38.65
N MET A 895 -5.32 -1.54 -38.90
CA MET A 895 -6.00 -0.53 -38.07
C MET A 895 -6.93 -1.12 -36.99
N SER A 896 -7.04 -2.46 -36.90
CA SER A 896 -7.92 -3.11 -35.90
C SER A 896 -7.30 -3.05 -34.49
N THR A 897 -8.02 -2.41 -33.57
CA THR A 897 -7.68 -2.36 -32.14
C THR A 897 -7.59 -3.75 -31.50
N ASP A 898 -8.39 -4.70 -31.99
CA ASP A 898 -8.41 -6.06 -31.47
C ASP A 898 -7.21 -6.89 -32.01
N MET A 899 -6.73 -6.62 -33.22
CA MET A 899 -5.47 -7.21 -33.72
C MET A 899 -4.25 -6.63 -33.00
N VAL A 900 -4.28 -5.35 -32.60
CA VAL A 900 -3.26 -4.77 -31.70
C VAL A 900 -3.32 -5.43 -30.32
N ARG A 901 -4.51 -5.67 -29.77
CA ARG A 901 -4.67 -6.40 -28.50
C ARG A 901 -4.13 -7.82 -28.59
N LEU A 902 -4.53 -8.58 -29.62
CA LEU A 902 -4.06 -9.93 -29.91
C LEU A 902 -2.53 -9.97 -30.03
N THR A 903 -1.93 -9.06 -30.81
CA THR A 903 -0.48 -9.07 -31.03
C THR A 903 0.30 -8.71 -29.75
N ARG A 904 -0.24 -7.81 -28.91
CA ARG A 904 0.30 -7.57 -27.56
C ARG A 904 0.19 -8.82 -26.69
N GLU A 905 -0.97 -9.50 -26.71
CA GLU A 905 -1.22 -10.72 -25.92
C GLU A 905 -0.33 -11.88 -26.38
N PHE A 906 -0.06 -12.02 -27.68
CA PHE A 906 0.92 -12.96 -28.24
C PHE A 906 2.32 -12.71 -27.69
N ILE A 907 2.78 -11.47 -27.63
CA ILE A 907 4.11 -11.11 -27.11
C ILE A 907 4.20 -11.45 -25.61
N ILE A 908 3.24 -10.98 -24.81
CA ILE A 908 3.25 -11.14 -23.35
C ILE A 908 3.06 -12.62 -22.94
N HIS A 909 2.22 -13.37 -23.65
CA HIS A 909 1.83 -14.74 -23.29
C HIS A 909 2.36 -15.81 -24.26
N HIS A 910 3.46 -15.54 -24.99
CA HIS A 910 3.99 -16.44 -26.02
C HIS A 910 4.24 -17.87 -25.51
N ALA A 911 4.70 -18.06 -24.27
CA ALA A 911 4.82 -19.38 -23.66
C ALA A 911 3.46 -20.11 -23.60
N LEU A 912 2.46 -19.48 -22.98
CA LEU A 912 1.12 -20.05 -22.77
C LEU A 912 0.37 -20.33 -24.08
N VAL A 913 0.56 -19.50 -25.11
CA VAL A 913 -0.16 -19.62 -26.39
C VAL A 913 0.42 -20.74 -27.28
N PHE A 914 1.73 -21.01 -27.21
CA PHE A 914 2.42 -21.93 -28.13
C PHE A 914 2.82 -23.29 -27.52
N GLN A 915 2.85 -23.45 -26.19
CA GLN A 915 3.29 -24.70 -25.52
C GLN A 915 2.28 -25.89 -25.55
N SER A 916 1.23 -25.86 -26.37
CA SER A 916 0.17 -26.90 -26.37
C SER A 916 0.49 -28.11 -27.27
N SER A 917 1.36 -29.02 -26.79
CA SER A 917 1.79 -30.21 -27.56
C SER A 917 1.19 -31.55 -27.08
N MET A 918 0.51 -32.24 -28.00
CA MET A 918 0.51 -33.72 -28.14
C MET A 918 -0.18 -34.64 -27.12
N GLU A 919 -0.99 -34.18 -26.14
CA GLU A 919 -1.81 -35.11 -25.32
C GLU A 919 -3.32 -35.17 -25.66
N ASP A 920 -3.89 -34.17 -26.35
CA ASP A 920 -5.34 -34.11 -26.70
C ASP A 920 -5.82 -35.21 -27.69
N ALA A 921 -4.93 -36.05 -28.22
CA ALA A 921 -5.23 -37.00 -29.30
C ALA A 921 -6.30 -38.06 -28.95
N THR A 922 -6.61 -38.27 -27.67
CA THR A 922 -7.64 -39.21 -27.22
C THR A 922 -9.06 -38.64 -27.09
N ASP A 923 -9.25 -37.31 -27.16
CA ASP A 923 -10.58 -36.69 -26.89
C ASP A 923 -11.27 -36.05 -28.11
N ALA A 924 -10.70 -36.22 -29.30
CA ALA A 924 -11.28 -35.77 -30.57
C ALA A 924 -12.74 -36.24 -30.77
N GLY A 925 -13.09 -37.43 -30.26
CA GLY A 925 -14.44 -38.00 -30.31
C GLY A 925 -15.48 -37.33 -29.37
N LYS A 926 -15.11 -36.36 -28.54
CA LYS A 926 -16.05 -35.59 -27.69
C LYS A 926 -16.30 -34.16 -28.17
N SER A 927 -15.34 -33.50 -28.83
CA SER A 927 -15.51 -32.10 -29.27
C SER A 927 -16.65 -31.96 -30.29
N GLU A 928 -16.69 -32.83 -31.30
CA GLU A 928 -17.72 -32.79 -32.36
C GLU A 928 -19.17 -32.92 -31.84
N GLN A 929 -19.35 -33.47 -30.64
CA GLN A 929 -20.68 -33.61 -30.03
C GLN A 929 -21.09 -32.35 -29.24
N LEU A 930 -20.12 -31.64 -28.62
CA LEU A 930 -20.36 -30.38 -27.92
C LEU A 930 -20.50 -29.18 -28.87
N ASP A 931 -19.78 -29.17 -29.99
CA ASP A 931 -19.87 -28.09 -30.98
C ASP A 931 -21.25 -28.10 -31.68
N ARG A 932 -21.86 -29.27 -31.94
CA ARG A 932 -23.23 -29.38 -32.47
C ARG A 932 -24.29 -28.84 -31.53
N GLU A 933 -24.18 -29.12 -30.22
CA GLU A 933 -25.10 -28.58 -29.21
C GLU A 933 -24.97 -27.06 -29.07
N GLN A 934 -23.86 -26.45 -29.47
CA GLN A 934 -23.68 -24.99 -29.46
C GLN A 934 -24.18 -24.30 -30.75
N GLU A 935 -24.09 -24.92 -31.93
CA GLU A 935 -24.66 -24.36 -33.16
C GLU A 935 -26.20 -24.32 -33.14
N GLU A 936 -26.87 -25.34 -32.57
CA GLU A 936 -28.33 -25.31 -32.40
C GLU A 936 -28.80 -24.17 -31.48
N ILE A 937 -28.04 -23.84 -30.43
CA ILE A 937 -28.35 -22.74 -29.49
C ILE A 937 -28.18 -21.36 -30.17
N ILE A 938 -27.27 -21.22 -31.13
CA ILE A 938 -27.02 -19.96 -31.84
C ILE A 938 -28.07 -19.68 -32.94
N THR A 939 -28.81 -20.69 -33.39
CA THR A 939 -29.81 -20.55 -34.47
C THR A 939 -31.21 -20.17 -33.96
N VAL A 940 -31.38 -19.90 -32.66
CA VAL A 940 -32.68 -19.58 -32.03
C VAL A 940 -32.60 -18.33 -31.11
N PHE A 941 -31.95 -17.25 -31.59
CA PHE A 941 -32.02 -15.90 -31.03
C PHE A 941 -31.94 -14.82 -32.11
#